data_AF-A0A8J3YTC3-F1
#
_entry.id   AF-A0A8J3YTC3-F1
#
_cell.length_a   1.000
_cell.length_b   1.000
_cell.length_c   1.000
_cell.angle_alpha   90.00
_cell.angle_beta   90.00
_cell.angle_gamma   90.00
#
_symmetry.space_group_name_H-M   'P 1'
#
loop_
_entity.id
_entity.type
_entity.pdbx_description
1 polymer ?
#
loop_
_entity_poly.entity_id
_entity_poly.type
_entity_poly.pdbx_seq_one_letter_code
_entity_poly.pdbx_strand_id
1 'polypeptide(L)'
;MTAAEPPAAAAAAAVAHAPRPRHAPEIDARRHRRIDGLHDVWLIPHPSGGVTTPDDPRTTMTAGLLAEMVRRSGTAAEDVRILVSDGGSRLDMFRDMASLLGHDVLVCPAGAVLRQQAANGDPTGPLDAVPVDETTGRVVDWELVQPLGRATDLPGWFALHDGLVRPRTGVVALPLPGGLALATRADFVTRRAVAARLLTRIPGLATVAVTVRAGGFLVGDYRGTQDVVGGDLLAAALGGLPLYGGDVRMWLTWPTEPEAQQRLVANLAALARTAGARVWAPPPGGSVELVDGADLRALDRLGRPAPWQSHEIPGCMWSTRFRPDDDGTLHPADGTVVRHATAPVRTERPGPPVQPAPHMVPDTVKGAPFGVPWLPDQPFVNAETVELYVATARPPVAVALAGVPSPDLFLFGRLRPRPFEAGREPGYLLRVKVGKGAAVQISGMGSHVPAHLQHLMRASDAYLLPIGRLDRVRLLAGYRLEADGTIDGDPDLFKEAPLLLQSAQAHHGAPGLPTDVERWPSGRDRTMFVRLPANARRLPPGWLVLHRRKPDPLPGHVLVEVSVPKRRAIDIVASERQLAGFRALRSRIGKLRAAGLELILPSRSYERVTMKRLYKATPGGWESVARGHSRPLTSGLPNL
;
A
#
# COMPACT_ATOMS: atom_id res chain seq x y z
N MET A 1 -24.92 88.86 6.75
CA MET A 1 -25.14 87.63 7.53
C MET A 1 -26.35 86.91 6.95
N THR A 2 -26.11 86.01 6.01
CA THR A 2 -27.10 85.08 5.47
C THR A 2 -26.29 83.91 4.92
N ALA A 3 -26.35 82.78 5.62
CA ALA A 3 -25.70 81.54 5.23
C ALA A 3 -26.55 80.84 4.16
N ALA A 4 -25.93 80.51 3.03
CA ALA A 4 -26.54 79.72 1.97
C ALA A 4 -26.15 78.25 2.12
N GLU A 5 -27.15 77.37 2.24
CA GLU A 5 -27.01 75.91 2.17
C GLU A 5 -26.51 75.47 0.77
N PRO A 6 -25.64 74.45 0.69
CA PRO A 6 -25.38 73.75 -0.57
C PRO A 6 -26.42 72.62 -0.80
N PRO A 7 -26.79 72.33 -2.06
CA PRO A 7 -27.84 71.37 -2.36
C PRO A 7 -27.37 69.91 -2.23
N ALA A 8 -28.09 69.13 -1.43
CA ALA A 8 -28.02 67.69 -1.36
C ALA A 8 -28.75 67.04 -2.54
N ALA A 9 -28.08 66.85 -3.68
CA ALA A 9 -28.61 66.04 -4.78
C ALA A 9 -27.51 65.56 -5.75
N ALA A 10 -26.61 64.66 -5.32
CA ALA A 10 -25.71 63.97 -6.24
C ALA A 10 -25.05 62.67 -5.68
N ALA A 11 -25.76 61.89 -4.87
CA ALA A 11 -25.21 60.64 -4.29
C ALA A 11 -26.20 59.46 -4.31
N ALA A 12 -27.01 59.31 -5.36
CA ALA A 12 -28.01 58.24 -5.45
C ALA A 12 -28.09 57.48 -6.79
N ALA A 13 -27.05 57.54 -7.64
CA ALA A 13 -27.10 56.91 -8.97
C ALA A 13 -25.81 56.18 -9.37
N ALA A 14 -25.18 55.47 -8.43
CA ALA A 14 -24.08 54.55 -8.73
C ALA A 14 -24.19 53.24 -7.92
N VAL A 15 -25.39 52.66 -7.84
CA VAL A 15 -25.52 51.21 -7.60
C VAL A 15 -25.38 50.53 -8.96
N ALA A 16 -24.13 50.44 -9.42
CA ALA A 16 -23.78 49.65 -10.57
C ALA A 16 -24.32 48.23 -10.37
N HIS A 17 -24.99 47.71 -11.40
CA HIS A 17 -25.49 46.34 -11.48
C HIS A 17 -24.44 45.35 -10.96
N ALA A 18 -24.62 44.87 -9.73
CA ALA A 18 -23.96 43.65 -9.30
C ALA A 18 -24.38 42.56 -10.32
N PRO A 19 -23.44 41.89 -11.00
CA PRO A 19 -23.79 40.83 -11.93
C PRO A 19 -24.68 39.84 -11.19
N ARG A 20 -25.88 39.57 -11.73
CA ARG A 20 -26.75 38.50 -11.23
C ARG A 20 -25.87 37.28 -11.01
N PRO A 21 -25.89 36.65 -9.81
CA PRO A 21 -25.08 35.46 -9.57
C PRO A 21 -25.41 34.47 -10.68
N ARG A 22 -24.40 34.14 -11.49
CA ARG A 22 -24.52 33.11 -12.52
C ARG A 22 -25.03 31.88 -11.78
N HIS A 23 -26.26 31.45 -12.06
CA HIS A 23 -26.83 30.25 -11.47
C HIS A 23 -25.78 29.15 -11.55
N ALA A 24 -25.27 28.73 -10.40
CA ALA A 24 -24.32 27.62 -10.36
C ALA A 24 -24.99 26.45 -11.09
N PRO A 25 -24.32 25.81 -12.05
CA PRO A 25 -24.90 24.69 -12.79
C PRO A 25 -25.40 23.68 -11.76
N GLU A 26 -26.68 23.36 -11.89
CA GLU A 26 -27.38 22.44 -11.02
C GLU A 26 -26.65 21.09 -11.04
N ILE A 27 -26.32 20.58 -9.87
CA ILE A 27 -25.58 19.32 -9.75
C ILE A 27 -26.53 18.17 -10.07
N ASP A 28 -26.19 17.34 -11.06
CA ASP A 28 -27.02 16.18 -11.44
C ASP A 28 -26.76 15.01 -10.47
N ALA A 29 -27.60 14.90 -9.45
CA ALA A 29 -27.53 13.83 -8.45
C ALA A 29 -27.76 12.42 -9.04
N ARG A 30 -28.41 12.29 -10.20
CA ARG A 30 -28.68 10.99 -10.83
C ARG A 30 -27.45 10.42 -11.51
N ARG A 31 -26.59 11.30 -12.02
CA ARG A 31 -25.33 10.94 -12.68
C ARG A 31 -24.13 10.98 -11.75
N HIS A 32 -24.30 11.43 -10.51
CA HIS A 32 -23.24 11.54 -9.52
C HIS A 32 -22.58 10.17 -9.21
N ARG A 33 -21.25 10.12 -9.28
CA ARG A 33 -20.47 8.93 -8.98
C ARG A 33 -20.51 8.62 -7.48
N ARG A 34 -21.15 7.50 -7.15
CA ARG A 34 -21.06 6.88 -5.83
C ARG A 34 -19.73 6.17 -5.66
N ILE A 35 -19.15 6.29 -4.47
CA ILE A 35 -17.89 5.64 -4.10
C ILE A 35 -18.18 4.70 -2.95
N ASP A 36 -17.82 3.42 -3.10
CA ASP A 36 -18.02 2.42 -2.06
C ASP A 36 -17.33 2.84 -0.75
N GLY A 37 -18.06 2.81 0.36
CA GLY A 37 -17.56 3.21 1.68
C GLY A 37 -17.60 4.72 1.96
N LEU A 38 -18.13 5.55 1.06
CA LEU A 38 -18.31 6.98 1.23
C LEU A 38 -19.80 7.36 1.13
N HIS A 39 -20.34 7.95 2.19
CA HIS A 39 -21.72 8.42 2.24
C HIS A 39 -21.81 9.88 1.77
N ASP A 40 -22.55 10.12 0.69
CA ASP A 40 -22.72 11.46 0.13
C ASP A 40 -23.96 12.18 0.68
N VAL A 41 -23.78 13.39 1.21
CA VAL A 41 -24.86 14.21 1.78
C VAL A 41 -24.99 15.52 1.01
N TRP A 42 -26.15 15.74 0.40
CA TRP A 42 -26.47 16.95 -0.36
C TRP A 42 -27.01 18.04 0.56
N LEU A 43 -26.34 19.19 0.60
CA LEU A 43 -26.78 20.35 1.36
C LEU A 43 -26.69 21.61 0.50
N ILE A 44 -27.43 22.64 0.89
CA ILE A 44 -27.35 23.98 0.30
C ILE A 44 -27.04 25.01 1.41
N PRO A 45 -26.36 26.12 1.07
CA PRO A 45 -26.15 27.21 2.02
C PRO A 45 -27.48 27.81 2.47
N HIS A 46 -27.63 28.08 3.77
CA HIS A 46 -28.79 28.75 4.34
C HIS A 46 -28.49 30.26 4.55
N PRO A 47 -29.47 31.17 4.36
CA PRO A 47 -29.24 32.62 4.52
C PRO A 47 -28.73 33.07 5.89
N SER A 48 -29.00 32.29 6.95
CA SER A 48 -28.48 32.56 8.31
C SER A 48 -26.99 32.23 8.48
N GLY A 49 -26.31 31.75 7.44
CA GLY A 49 -24.93 31.30 7.48
C GLY A 49 -24.78 29.78 7.70
N GLY A 50 -25.84 29.06 8.05
CA GLY A 50 -25.82 27.59 8.20
C GLY A 50 -25.90 26.81 6.87
N VAL A 51 -26.27 25.53 6.97
CA VAL A 51 -26.63 24.67 5.82
C VAL A 51 -28.01 24.08 6.03
N THR A 52 -28.66 23.66 4.95
CA THR A 52 -29.97 23.01 4.97
C THR A 52 -30.04 21.92 3.89
N THR A 53 -31.04 21.05 3.95
CA THR A 53 -31.27 20.04 2.90
C THR A 53 -32.07 20.66 1.75
N PRO A 54 -31.92 20.16 0.51
CA PRO A 54 -32.75 20.62 -0.61
C PRO A 54 -34.26 20.43 -0.39
N ASP A 55 -34.64 19.37 0.34
CA ASP A 55 -36.04 19.01 0.56
C ASP A 55 -36.72 19.85 1.67
N ASP A 56 -35.95 20.45 2.58
CA ASP A 56 -36.46 21.32 3.64
C ASP A 56 -35.58 22.57 3.83
N PRO A 57 -35.59 23.51 2.86
CA PRO A 57 -34.67 24.64 2.82
C PRO A 57 -34.90 25.68 3.95
N ARG A 58 -35.94 25.51 4.76
CA ARG A 58 -36.29 26.43 5.87
C ARG A 58 -35.64 26.03 7.19
N THR A 59 -35.21 24.78 7.32
CA THR A 59 -34.64 24.27 8.55
C THR A 59 -33.13 24.26 8.47
N THR A 60 -32.48 25.11 9.28
CA THR A 60 -31.01 25.06 9.40
C THR A 60 -30.59 23.77 10.11
N MET A 61 -29.64 23.05 9.52
CA MET A 61 -29.11 21.81 10.06
C MET A 61 -28.02 22.10 11.09
N THR A 62 -28.06 21.37 12.20
CA THR A 62 -26.99 21.32 13.21
C THR A 62 -26.11 20.10 12.98
N ALA A 63 -24.91 20.07 13.59
CA ALA A 63 -24.04 18.89 13.56
C ALA A 63 -24.76 17.60 14.06
N GLY A 64 -25.58 17.72 15.10
CA GLY A 64 -26.38 16.62 15.65
C GLY A 64 -27.43 16.09 14.66
N LEU A 65 -28.18 16.98 14.02
CA LEU A 65 -29.20 16.61 13.03
C LEU A 65 -28.56 15.96 11.79
N LEU A 66 -27.41 16.47 11.33
CA LEU A 66 -26.66 15.87 10.23
C LEU A 66 -26.14 14.47 10.60
N ALA A 67 -25.57 14.31 11.80
CA ALA A 67 -25.09 13.01 12.25
C ALA A 67 -26.23 11.98 12.38
N GLU A 68 -27.39 12.38 12.91
CA GLU A 68 -28.58 11.52 12.97
C GLU A 68 -29.10 11.15 11.58
N MET A 69 -29.13 12.11 10.65
CA MET A 69 -29.49 11.84 9.26
C MET A 69 -28.56 10.79 8.64
N VAL A 70 -27.23 10.98 8.75
CA VAL A 70 -26.23 10.02 8.24
C VAL A 70 -26.40 8.63 8.85
N ARG A 71 -26.65 8.53 10.16
CA ARG A 71 -26.87 7.22 10.81
C ARG A 71 -28.14 6.51 10.32
N ARG A 72 -29.16 7.26 9.90
CA ARG A 72 -30.41 6.69 9.35
C ARG A 72 -30.29 6.26 7.88
N SER A 73 -29.51 6.99 7.08
CA SER A 73 -29.39 6.75 5.63
C SER A 73 -28.14 5.98 5.20
N GLY A 74 -27.08 6.02 5.98
CA GLY A 74 -25.78 5.42 5.67
C GLY A 74 -25.51 4.12 6.41
N THR A 75 -24.41 3.45 6.07
CA THR A 75 -23.90 2.36 6.90
C THR A 75 -23.01 2.91 8.01
N ALA A 76 -23.03 2.27 9.19
CA ALA A 76 -22.32 2.74 10.39
C ALA A 76 -20.77 2.74 10.28
N ALA A 77 -20.20 2.43 9.11
CA ALA A 77 -18.76 2.39 8.87
C ALA A 77 -18.31 3.25 7.68
N GLU A 78 -19.20 4.10 7.14
CA GLU A 78 -18.91 5.00 6.02
C GLU A 78 -18.37 6.34 6.52
N ASP A 79 -17.30 6.83 5.88
CA ASP A 79 -16.92 8.25 5.99
C ASP A 79 -17.93 9.06 5.18
N VAL A 80 -18.01 10.37 5.45
CA VAL A 80 -19.03 11.22 4.84
C VAL A 80 -18.39 12.20 3.88
N ARG A 81 -19.06 12.51 2.76
CA ARG A 81 -18.72 13.65 1.91
C ARG A 81 -19.91 14.60 1.82
N ILE A 82 -19.69 15.84 2.24
CA ILE A 82 -20.70 16.89 2.22
C ILE A 82 -20.63 17.63 0.90
N LEU A 83 -21.69 17.52 0.11
CA LEU A 83 -21.82 18.11 -1.21
C LEU A 83 -22.50 19.48 -1.09
N VAL A 84 -21.72 20.47 -0.62
CA VAL A 84 -22.09 21.88 -0.51
C VAL A 84 -20.91 22.76 -0.93
N SER A 85 -21.15 23.84 -1.68
CA SER A 85 -20.13 24.85 -1.94
C SER A 85 -19.76 25.58 -0.66
N ASP A 86 -18.51 26.06 -0.56
CA ASP A 86 -18.00 26.80 0.60
C ASP A 86 -18.24 26.06 1.93
N GLY A 87 -18.01 24.75 1.95
CA GLY A 87 -18.13 23.94 3.16
C GLY A 87 -17.12 24.35 4.24
N GLY A 88 -15.95 24.83 3.82
CA GLY A 88 -14.85 25.23 4.69
C GLY A 88 -15.16 26.45 5.56
N SER A 89 -16.12 27.31 5.20
CA SER A 89 -16.57 28.39 6.09
C SER A 89 -17.35 27.88 7.31
N ARG A 90 -17.65 26.56 7.36
CA ARG A 90 -18.47 25.91 8.38
C ARG A 90 -17.75 24.71 9.02
N LEU A 91 -16.41 24.75 9.05
CA LEU A 91 -15.59 23.64 9.53
C LEU A 91 -15.91 23.20 10.95
N ASP A 92 -16.22 24.13 11.85
CA ASP A 92 -16.50 23.78 13.25
C ASP A 92 -17.74 22.88 13.38
N MET A 93 -18.82 23.20 12.66
CA MET A 93 -20.02 22.35 12.61
C MET A 93 -19.72 20.96 12.03
N PHE A 94 -18.94 20.87 10.95
CA PHE A 94 -18.59 19.57 10.37
C PHE A 94 -17.58 18.79 11.22
N ARG A 95 -16.76 19.47 12.01
CA ARG A 95 -15.85 18.85 12.99
C ARG A 95 -16.61 18.25 14.17
N ASP A 96 -17.64 18.95 14.65
CA ASP A 96 -18.56 18.41 15.65
C ASP A 96 -19.31 17.19 15.10
N MET A 97 -19.77 17.26 13.84
CA MET A 97 -20.40 16.13 13.15
C MET A 97 -19.45 14.94 13.03
N ALA A 98 -18.21 15.15 12.57
CA ALA A 98 -17.18 14.11 12.49
C ALA A 98 -16.96 13.45 13.86
N SER A 99 -16.95 14.25 14.93
CA SER A 99 -16.79 13.78 16.31
C SER A 99 -17.98 12.93 16.78
N LEU A 100 -19.21 13.35 16.48
CA LEU A 100 -20.43 12.59 16.79
C LEU A 100 -20.51 11.28 16.02
N LEU A 101 -20.01 11.25 14.78
CA LEU A 101 -19.98 10.05 13.95
C LEU A 101 -18.80 9.14 14.30
N GLY A 102 -17.68 9.68 14.75
CA GLY A 102 -16.43 8.96 14.90
C GLY A 102 -15.74 8.63 13.56
N HIS A 103 -16.14 9.31 12.48
CA HIS A 103 -15.71 9.09 11.10
C HIS A 103 -15.13 10.35 10.47
N ASP A 104 -14.40 10.19 9.38
CA ASP A 104 -13.90 11.33 8.62
C ASP A 104 -15.03 11.97 7.81
N VAL A 105 -14.95 13.28 7.61
CA VAL A 105 -15.88 14.06 6.80
C VAL A 105 -15.09 14.85 5.75
N LEU A 106 -15.45 14.71 4.47
CA LEU A 106 -14.89 15.47 3.36
C LEU A 106 -15.78 16.67 3.07
N VAL A 107 -15.20 17.87 3.01
CA VAL A 107 -15.94 19.11 2.71
C VAL A 107 -15.28 19.90 1.59
N CYS A 108 -16.08 20.66 0.85
CA CYS A 108 -15.56 21.64 -0.12
C CYS A 108 -14.81 22.75 0.63
N PRO A 109 -13.57 23.13 0.27
CA PRO A 109 -12.83 24.19 0.96
C PRO A 109 -13.55 25.55 0.98
N ALA A 110 -13.13 26.44 1.88
CA ALA A 110 -13.67 27.79 1.96
C ALA A 110 -13.41 28.56 0.66
N GLY A 111 -14.41 29.27 0.14
CA GLY A 111 -14.34 30.00 -1.13
C GLY A 111 -14.31 29.13 -2.39
N ALA A 112 -14.47 27.80 -2.27
CA ALA A 112 -14.59 26.90 -3.41
C ALA A 112 -16.05 26.57 -3.73
N VAL A 113 -16.37 26.53 -5.02
CA VAL A 113 -17.67 26.10 -5.54
C VAL A 113 -17.61 24.66 -6.02
N LEU A 114 -18.65 23.88 -5.70
CA LEU A 114 -18.73 22.50 -6.14
C LEU A 114 -19.17 22.42 -7.60
N ARG A 115 -18.42 21.68 -8.42
CA ARG A 115 -18.73 21.42 -9.83
C ARG A 115 -18.81 19.91 -10.08
N GLN A 116 -19.39 19.53 -11.22
CA GLN A 116 -19.37 18.16 -11.71
C GLN A 116 -18.49 18.04 -12.95
N GLN A 117 -17.66 17.00 -12.97
CA GLN A 117 -16.78 16.70 -14.10
C GLN A 117 -17.00 15.27 -14.58
N ALA A 118 -17.06 15.10 -15.90
CA ALA A 118 -17.09 13.78 -16.53
C ALA A 118 -15.80 13.01 -16.25
N ALA A 119 -15.92 11.79 -15.72
CA ALA A 119 -14.78 10.91 -15.56
C ALA A 119 -14.16 10.59 -16.94
N ASN A 120 -12.86 10.79 -17.09
CA ASN A 120 -12.10 10.56 -18.32
C ASN A 120 -12.65 11.31 -19.56
N GLY A 121 -13.38 12.41 -19.35
CA GLY A 121 -13.96 13.20 -20.44
C GLY A 121 -15.14 12.53 -21.15
N ASP A 122 -15.66 11.41 -20.64
CA ASP A 122 -16.88 10.78 -21.20
C ASP A 122 -18.13 11.56 -20.77
N PRO A 123 -18.77 12.32 -21.68
CA PRO A 123 -19.90 13.17 -21.33
C PRO A 123 -21.16 12.40 -20.94
N THR A 124 -21.19 11.08 -21.16
CA THR A 124 -22.32 10.20 -20.81
C THR A 124 -22.08 9.41 -19.51
N GLY A 125 -20.83 9.35 -19.06
CA GLY A 125 -20.43 8.62 -17.87
C GLY A 125 -20.90 9.27 -16.56
N PRO A 126 -20.62 8.60 -15.42
CA PRO A 126 -20.88 9.16 -14.11
C PRO A 126 -19.98 10.39 -13.86
N LEU A 127 -20.54 11.37 -13.17
CA LEU A 127 -19.93 12.67 -12.89
C LEU A 127 -19.29 12.66 -11.50
N ASP A 128 -18.04 13.11 -11.41
CA ASP A 128 -17.35 13.34 -10.15
C ASP A 128 -17.65 14.75 -9.63
N ALA A 129 -17.92 14.87 -8.33
CA ALA A 129 -17.98 16.16 -7.67
C ALA A 129 -16.56 16.67 -7.38
N VAL A 130 -16.26 17.89 -7.81
CA VAL A 130 -14.93 18.51 -7.79
C VAL A 130 -15.01 19.94 -7.22
N PRO A 131 -14.29 20.26 -6.14
CA PRO A 131 -14.16 21.62 -5.64
C PRO A 131 -13.34 22.49 -6.61
N VAL A 132 -13.84 23.67 -6.93
CA VAL A 132 -13.15 24.65 -7.78
C VAL A 132 -13.09 25.96 -7.02
N ASP A 133 -11.88 26.47 -6.78
CA ASP A 133 -11.68 27.78 -6.17
C ASP A 133 -12.37 28.86 -7.02
N GLU A 134 -13.30 29.60 -6.43
CA GLU A 134 -14.18 30.50 -7.17
C GLU A 134 -13.41 31.69 -7.77
N THR A 135 -12.33 32.11 -7.10
CA THR A 135 -11.53 33.28 -7.50
C THR A 135 -10.62 32.95 -8.67
N THR A 136 -9.94 31.81 -8.61
CA THR A 136 -8.90 31.40 -9.57
C THR A 136 -9.42 30.48 -10.67
N GLY A 137 -10.60 29.85 -10.46
CA GLY A 137 -11.14 28.83 -11.34
C GLY A 137 -10.34 27.51 -11.33
N ARG A 138 -9.37 27.36 -10.42
CA ARG A 138 -8.54 26.16 -10.32
C ARG A 138 -9.25 25.09 -9.50
N VAL A 139 -9.09 23.84 -9.91
CA VAL A 139 -9.51 22.70 -9.10
C VAL A 139 -8.66 22.65 -7.83
N VAL A 140 -9.30 22.45 -6.68
CA VAL A 140 -8.66 22.32 -5.37
C VAL A 140 -9.10 21.02 -4.69
N ASP A 141 -8.26 20.49 -3.81
CA ASP A 141 -8.55 19.25 -3.11
C ASP A 141 -9.63 19.43 -2.05
N TRP A 142 -10.38 18.35 -1.82
CA TRP A 142 -11.32 18.26 -0.70
C TRP A 142 -10.60 18.46 0.63
N GLU A 143 -11.25 19.14 1.56
CA GLU A 143 -10.75 19.29 2.90
C GLU A 143 -11.21 18.11 3.78
N LEU A 144 -10.25 17.45 4.43
CA LEU A 144 -10.48 16.31 5.33
C LEU A 144 -10.70 16.80 6.76
N VAL A 145 -11.93 16.72 7.23
CA VAL A 145 -12.32 17.01 8.61
C VAL A 145 -12.31 15.72 9.42
N GLN A 146 -11.46 15.68 10.44
CA GLN A 146 -11.29 14.51 11.31
C GLN A 146 -11.98 14.74 12.68
N PRO A 147 -12.41 13.67 13.37
CA PRO A 147 -12.98 13.78 14.72
C PRO A 147 -12.03 14.48 15.72
N LEU A 148 -12.59 15.26 16.65
CA LEU A 148 -11.84 15.92 17.72
C LEU A 148 -11.06 14.88 18.56
N GLY A 149 -9.82 15.22 18.91
CA GLY A 149 -8.90 14.31 19.61
C GLY A 149 -8.34 13.16 18.77
N ARG A 150 -8.74 13.05 17.49
CA ARG A 150 -8.24 12.06 16.53
C ARG A 150 -7.68 12.69 15.25
N ALA A 151 -7.55 14.02 15.23
CA ALA A 151 -6.97 14.76 14.13
C ALA A 151 -5.46 14.47 14.01
N THR A 152 -5.01 14.17 12.79
CA THR A 152 -3.65 13.77 12.45
C THR A 152 -3.32 14.22 11.02
N ASP A 153 -2.03 14.33 10.70
CA ASP A 153 -1.51 14.54 9.34
C ASP A 153 -1.46 13.24 8.51
N LEU A 154 -1.82 12.11 9.11
CA LEU A 154 -1.84 10.82 8.44
C LEU A 154 -2.99 10.75 7.43
N PRO A 155 -2.81 9.98 6.33
CA PRO A 155 -3.81 9.89 5.28
C PRO A 155 -5.15 9.32 5.76
N GLY A 156 -6.24 9.80 5.16
CA GLY A 156 -7.58 9.23 5.30
C GLY A 156 -7.75 7.90 4.56
N TRP A 157 -8.96 7.31 4.68
CA TRP A 157 -9.33 6.11 3.95
C TRP A 157 -9.31 6.35 2.44
N PHE A 158 -9.78 7.53 2.05
CA PHE A 158 -9.79 7.98 0.69
C PHE A 158 -8.53 8.78 0.36
N ALA A 159 -8.30 8.82 -0.93
CA ALA A 159 -7.35 9.68 -1.58
C ALA A 159 -8.02 10.94 -2.08
N LEU A 160 -7.39 12.08 -1.81
CA LEU A 160 -7.84 13.40 -2.23
C LEU A 160 -6.73 13.97 -3.10
N HIS A 161 -6.98 14.11 -4.41
CA HIS A 161 -6.04 14.69 -5.34
C HIS A 161 -6.77 15.21 -6.58
N ASP A 162 -6.33 16.36 -7.11
CA ASP A 162 -6.97 17.07 -8.22
C ASP A 162 -8.48 17.25 -8.01
N GLY A 163 -8.89 17.54 -6.76
CA GLY A 163 -10.29 17.70 -6.38
C GLY A 163 -11.13 16.42 -6.50
N LEU A 164 -10.51 15.27 -6.77
CA LEU A 164 -11.17 13.97 -6.87
C LEU A 164 -11.02 13.19 -5.58
N VAL A 165 -12.09 12.47 -5.23
CA VAL A 165 -12.08 11.47 -4.16
C VAL A 165 -11.94 10.08 -4.79
N ARG A 166 -10.95 9.31 -4.37
CA ARG A 166 -10.71 7.95 -4.86
C ARG A 166 -10.51 6.97 -3.71
N PRO A 167 -11.01 5.73 -3.80
CA PRO A 167 -10.65 4.70 -2.83
C PRO A 167 -9.17 4.36 -3.00
N ARG A 168 -8.44 4.26 -1.89
CA ARG A 168 -7.09 3.69 -1.91
C ARG A 168 -7.16 2.20 -2.29
N THR A 169 -6.03 1.59 -2.61
CA THR A 169 -5.98 0.17 -2.97
C THR A 169 -4.93 -0.59 -2.18
N GLY A 170 -5.11 -1.90 -2.07
CA GLY A 170 -4.23 -2.79 -1.32
C GLY A 170 -4.58 -2.89 0.16
N VAL A 171 -3.64 -3.43 0.93
CA VAL A 171 -3.74 -3.60 2.39
C VAL A 171 -3.86 -2.23 3.06
N VAL A 172 -4.75 -2.13 4.05
CA VAL A 172 -4.89 -0.91 4.85
C VAL A 172 -3.73 -0.85 5.84
N ALA A 173 -2.76 0.02 5.55
CA ALA A 173 -1.59 0.23 6.37
C ALA A 173 -1.37 1.73 6.60
N LEU A 174 -1.16 2.09 7.85
CA LEU A 174 -0.82 3.42 8.31
C LEU A 174 0.68 3.47 8.63
N PRO A 175 1.41 4.50 8.20
CA PRO A 175 2.85 4.55 8.45
C PRO A 175 3.13 4.80 9.95
N LEU A 176 4.08 4.06 10.51
CA LEU A 176 4.67 4.31 11.83
C LEU A 176 6.15 4.72 11.66
N PRO A 177 6.79 5.35 12.66
CA PRO A 177 8.23 5.52 12.65
C PRO A 177 8.94 4.17 12.56
N GLY A 178 9.58 3.89 11.41
CA GLY A 178 10.27 2.62 11.16
C GLY A 178 9.36 1.41 10.93
N GLY A 179 8.05 1.58 10.72
CA GLY A 179 7.15 0.44 10.57
C GLY A 179 5.77 0.80 10.03
N LEU A 180 4.76 0.00 10.35
CA LEU A 180 3.38 0.22 9.92
C LEU A 180 2.35 -0.30 10.93
N ALA A 181 1.17 0.31 10.93
CA ALA A 181 0.00 -0.15 11.64
C ALA A 181 -1.02 -0.66 10.64
N LEU A 182 -1.37 -1.93 10.73
CA LEU A 182 -2.46 -2.52 9.97
C LEU A 182 -3.79 -2.09 10.58
N ALA A 183 -4.76 -1.82 9.72
CA ALA A 183 -6.11 -1.45 10.12
C ALA A 183 -7.16 -2.19 9.28
N THR A 184 -8.40 -2.03 9.70
CA THR A 184 -9.61 -2.43 8.99
C THR A 184 -10.48 -1.21 8.77
N ARG A 185 -11.57 -1.34 8.01
CA ARG A 185 -12.53 -0.24 7.88
C ARG A 185 -13.08 0.21 9.24
N ALA A 186 -13.37 -0.73 10.12
CA ALA A 186 -14.04 -0.47 11.39
C ALA A 186 -13.15 0.28 12.41
N ASP A 187 -11.84 0.04 12.41
CA ASP A 187 -10.90 0.66 13.37
C ASP A 187 -9.96 1.69 12.77
N PHE A 188 -10.09 2.02 11.48
CA PHE A 188 -9.15 2.90 10.76
C PHE A 188 -8.90 4.24 11.47
N VAL A 189 -9.96 4.98 11.81
CA VAL A 189 -9.86 6.32 12.40
C VAL A 189 -9.16 6.25 13.77
N THR A 190 -9.54 5.30 14.60
CA THR A 190 -8.90 5.06 15.91
C THR A 190 -7.44 4.64 15.73
N ARG A 191 -7.15 3.72 14.81
CA ARG A 191 -5.80 3.23 14.54
C ARG A 191 -4.90 4.34 14.02
N ARG A 192 -5.42 5.22 13.16
CA ARG A 192 -4.71 6.39 12.64
C ARG A 192 -4.33 7.36 13.74
N ALA A 193 -5.28 7.72 14.61
CA ALA A 193 -5.00 8.58 15.77
C ALA A 193 -3.91 7.99 16.67
N VAL A 194 -3.99 6.68 16.95
CA VAL A 194 -3.00 5.97 17.76
C VAL A 194 -1.63 5.90 17.06
N ALA A 195 -1.60 5.65 15.75
CA ALA A 195 -0.39 5.58 14.94
C ALA A 195 0.35 6.93 14.91
N ALA A 196 -0.37 8.04 14.78
CA ALA A 196 0.21 9.38 14.76
C ALA A 196 0.84 9.79 16.10
N ARG A 197 0.40 9.15 17.20
CA ARG A 197 0.97 9.38 18.53
C ARG A 197 2.27 8.63 18.78
N LEU A 198 2.66 7.66 17.95
CA LEU A 198 3.94 6.99 18.13
C LEU A 198 5.04 7.87 17.51
N LEU A 199 5.86 8.50 18.34
CA LEU A 199 6.88 9.46 17.89
C LEU A 199 8.28 8.84 17.77
N THR A 200 8.61 7.84 18.59
CA THR A 200 9.99 7.33 18.65
C THR A 200 10.26 6.33 17.54
N ARG A 201 11.33 6.60 16.81
CA ARG A 201 11.98 5.64 15.94
C ARG A 201 13.18 5.05 16.66
N ILE A 202 13.17 3.74 16.88
CA ILE A 202 14.35 3.02 17.34
C ILE A 202 15.05 2.42 16.09
N PRO A 203 16.25 2.90 15.71
CA PRO A 203 16.95 2.38 14.53
C PRO A 203 17.13 0.87 14.59
N GLY A 204 16.84 0.16 13.48
CA GLY A 204 16.95 -1.30 13.43
C GLY A 204 15.78 -2.08 14.04
N LEU A 205 14.79 -1.42 14.66
CA LEU A 205 13.58 -2.03 15.19
C LEU A 205 12.34 -1.59 14.40
N ALA A 206 11.75 -2.50 13.62
CA ALA A 206 10.50 -2.24 12.92
C ALA A 206 9.30 -2.43 13.84
N THR A 207 8.38 -1.47 13.90
CA THR A 207 7.14 -1.64 14.69
C THR A 207 5.98 -2.04 13.79
N VAL A 208 5.29 -3.13 14.12
CA VAL A 208 4.09 -3.61 13.42
C VAL A 208 2.92 -3.63 14.37
N ALA A 209 1.98 -2.71 14.20
CA ALA A 209 0.72 -2.74 14.94
C ALA A 209 -0.32 -3.57 14.18
N VAL A 210 -0.94 -4.53 14.86
CA VAL A 210 -1.89 -5.45 14.23
C VAL A 210 -2.91 -5.96 15.23
N THR A 211 -4.16 -6.10 14.79
CA THR A 211 -5.22 -6.74 15.57
C THR A 211 -5.11 -8.26 15.45
N VAL A 212 -5.19 -8.97 16.57
CA VAL A 212 -5.22 -10.44 16.59
C VAL A 212 -6.65 -10.93 16.75
N ARG A 213 -7.06 -11.93 15.95
CA ARG A 213 -8.37 -12.58 16.05
C ARG A 213 -8.21 -14.09 15.93
N ALA A 214 -8.76 -14.85 16.88
CA ALA A 214 -8.66 -16.31 16.93
C ALA A 214 -7.22 -16.87 16.85
N GLY A 215 -6.23 -16.07 17.25
CA GLY A 215 -4.80 -16.40 17.16
C GLY A 215 -4.13 -16.09 15.82
N GLY A 216 -4.86 -15.56 14.84
CA GLY A 216 -4.31 -15.04 13.57
C GLY A 216 -4.31 -13.52 13.51
N PHE A 217 -3.71 -12.96 12.46
CA PHE A 217 -3.56 -11.52 12.26
C PHE A 217 -4.67 -10.98 11.35
N LEU A 218 -5.40 -9.97 11.79
CA LEU A 218 -6.45 -9.35 11.01
C LEU A 218 -5.84 -8.35 10.01
N VAL A 219 -6.05 -8.60 8.71
CA VAL A 219 -5.55 -7.76 7.61
C VAL A 219 -6.74 -7.27 6.80
N GLY A 220 -6.95 -5.96 6.78
CA GLY A 220 -7.96 -5.31 5.93
C GLY A 220 -7.42 -4.85 4.58
N ASP A 221 -8.30 -4.66 3.61
CA ASP A 221 -8.02 -3.92 2.38
C ASP A 221 -8.92 -2.69 2.23
N TYR A 222 -8.51 -1.73 1.40
CA TYR A 222 -9.26 -0.49 1.19
C TYR A 222 -10.61 -0.66 0.47
N ARG A 223 -10.97 -1.90 0.08
CA ARG A 223 -12.33 -2.23 -0.39
C ARG A 223 -13.27 -2.60 0.77
N GLY A 224 -12.78 -2.53 2.00
CA GLY A 224 -13.53 -2.91 3.20
C GLY A 224 -13.56 -4.41 3.45
N THR A 225 -12.80 -5.21 2.71
CA THR A 225 -12.67 -6.65 3.00
C THR A 225 -11.61 -6.88 4.06
N GLN A 226 -11.74 -7.98 4.82
CA GLN A 226 -10.80 -8.35 5.86
C GLN A 226 -10.60 -9.86 5.88
N ASP A 227 -9.40 -10.29 6.23
CA ASP A 227 -9.03 -11.71 6.36
C ASP A 227 -8.22 -11.92 7.64
N VAL A 228 -8.33 -13.11 8.23
CA VAL A 228 -7.50 -13.51 9.39
C VAL A 228 -6.41 -14.44 8.86
N VAL A 229 -5.17 -13.97 8.89
CA VAL A 229 -4.05 -14.62 8.23
C VAL A 229 -3.01 -15.18 9.21
N GLY A 230 -2.28 -16.20 8.77
CA GLY A 230 -1.11 -16.71 9.49
C GLY A 230 0.12 -15.81 9.37
N GLY A 231 1.20 -16.16 10.09
CA GLY A 231 2.43 -15.36 10.10
C GLY A 231 3.17 -15.27 8.78
N ASP A 232 3.06 -16.29 7.93
CA ASP A 232 3.64 -16.34 6.58
C ASP A 232 2.97 -15.35 5.61
N LEU A 233 1.64 -15.28 5.66
CA LEU A 233 0.85 -14.31 4.90
C LEU A 233 1.00 -12.90 5.45
N LEU A 234 1.12 -12.74 6.78
CA LEU A 234 1.46 -11.44 7.36
C LEU A 234 2.83 -10.98 6.88
N ALA A 235 3.87 -11.84 6.90
CA ALA A 235 5.19 -11.49 6.36
C ALA A 235 5.11 -10.98 4.91
N ALA A 236 4.25 -11.59 4.09
CA ALA A 236 4.01 -11.13 2.72
C ALA A 236 3.36 -9.74 2.65
N ALA A 237 2.38 -9.46 3.52
CA ALA A 237 1.73 -8.16 3.61
C ALA A 237 2.70 -7.06 4.08
N LEU A 238 3.69 -7.45 4.90
CA LEU A 238 4.76 -6.57 5.37
C LEU A 238 5.95 -6.50 4.39
N GLY A 239 5.85 -7.04 3.17
CA GLY A 239 6.97 -7.10 2.23
C GLY A 239 7.58 -5.75 1.81
N GLY A 240 6.86 -4.64 2.03
CA GLY A 240 7.41 -3.28 1.86
C GLY A 240 8.34 -2.85 3.01
N LEU A 241 8.37 -3.59 4.11
CA LEU A 241 9.27 -3.36 5.22
C LEU A 241 10.56 -4.19 5.06
N PRO A 242 11.71 -3.62 5.45
CA PRO A 242 13.00 -4.28 5.40
C PRO A 242 13.19 -5.23 6.59
N LEU A 243 12.38 -6.29 6.67
CA LEU A 243 12.34 -7.15 7.86
C LEU A 243 13.53 -8.12 7.96
N TYR A 244 14.09 -8.53 6.82
CA TYR A 244 15.12 -9.58 6.79
C TYR A 244 16.38 -9.20 7.57
N GLY A 245 16.83 -10.13 8.40
CA GLY A 245 17.90 -9.98 9.37
C GLY A 245 17.55 -9.09 10.56
N GLY A 246 16.45 -8.33 10.56
CA GLY A 246 16.14 -7.29 11.55
C GLY A 246 15.32 -7.76 12.76
N ASP A 247 14.93 -6.78 13.59
CA ASP A 247 14.03 -6.97 14.73
C ASP A 247 12.68 -6.33 14.45
N VAL A 248 11.61 -7.02 14.82
CA VAL A 248 10.21 -6.59 14.64
C VAL A 248 9.51 -6.56 15.98
N ARG A 249 9.06 -5.40 16.43
CA ARG A 249 8.22 -5.23 17.62
C ARG A 249 6.75 -5.27 17.25
N MET A 250 6.02 -6.22 17.81
CA MET A 250 4.59 -6.41 17.58
C MET A 250 3.77 -5.60 18.58
N TRP A 251 3.05 -4.60 18.09
CA TRP A 251 2.04 -3.89 18.86
C TRP A 251 0.68 -4.59 18.69
N LEU A 252 0.42 -5.55 19.58
CA LEU A 252 -0.78 -6.37 19.58
C LEU A 252 -1.33 -6.59 20.99
N THR A 253 -2.56 -7.08 21.06
CA THR A 253 -3.17 -7.61 22.28
C THR A 253 -3.36 -9.10 22.11
N TRP A 254 -2.92 -9.89 23.10
CA TRP A 254 -3.10 -11.34 23.06
C TRP A 254 -4.58 -11.73 23.23
N PRO A 255 -5.04 -12.81 22.58
CA PRO A 255 -6.34 -13.38 22.88
C PRO A 255 -6.37 -13.96 24.30
N THR A 256 -7.55 -14.01 24.90
CA THR A 256 -7.74 -14.57 26.24
C THR A 256 -7.86 -16.09 26.22
N GLU A 257 -8.29 -16.69 25.11
CA GLU A 257 -8.48 -18.14 25.01
C GLU A 257 -7.14 -18.89 24.83
N PRO A 258 -6.84 -19.93 25.63
CA PRO A 258 -5.56 -20.66 25.56
C PRO A 258 -5.23 -21.22 24.17
N GLU A 259 -6.22 -21.77 23.46
CA GLU A 259 -5.99 -22.29 22.11
C GLU A 259 -5.63 -21.18 21.11
N ALA A 260 -6.26 -20.01 21.22
CA ALA A 260 -5.95 -18.87 20.38
C ALA A 260 -4.54 -18.32 20.70
N GLN A 261 -4.12 -18.38 21.96
CA GLN A 261 -2.74 -18.05 22.36
C GLN A 261 -1.74 -19.04 21.74
N GLN A 262 -1.98 -20.35 21.82
CA GLN A 262 -1.13 -21.35 21.17
C GLN A 262 -1.03 -21.13 19.66
N ARG A 263 -2.15 -20.83 19.00
CA ARG A 263 -2.17 -20.47 17.57
C ARG A 263 -1.36 -19.21 17.29
N LEU A 264 -1.45 -18.19 18.14
CA LEU A 264 -0.67 -16.95 17.98
C LEU A 264 0.83 -17.20 18.13
N VAL A 265 1.26 -18.03 19.10
CA VAL A 265 2.67 -18.42 19.25
C VAL A 265 3.19 -19.07 17.96
N ALA A 266 2.43 -20.01 17.39
CA ALA A 266 2.80 -20.67 16.13
C ALA A 266 2.89 -19.68 14.97
N ASN A 267 1.96 -18.71 14.92
CA ASN A 267 1.93 -17.66 13.90
C ASN A 267 3.08 -16.64 14.06
N LEU A 268 3.44 -16.23 15.27
CA LEU A 268 4.61 -15.36 15.52
C LEU A 268 5.91 -16.06 15.12
N ALA A 269 6.05 -17.36 15.42
CA ALA A 269 7.19 -18.14 14.96
C ALA A 269 7.23 -18.30 13.43
N ALA A 270 6.07 -18.47 12.78
CA ALA A 270 5.97 -18.51 11.33
C ALA A 270 6.32 -17.17 10.68
N LEU A 271 5.91 -16.05 11.29
CA LEU A 271 6.29 -14.70 10.89
C LEU A 271 7.81 -14.53 10.98
N ALA A 272 8.42 -14.85 12.13
CA ALA A 272 9.86 -14.75 12.33
C ALA A 272 10.65 -15.53 11.27
N ARG A 273 10.26 -16.78 11.00
CA ARG A 273 10.87 -17.61 9.94
C ARG A 273 10.71 -17.02 8.55
N THR A 274 9.50 -16.58 8.20
CA THR A 274 9.20 -16.13 6.82
C THR A 274 9.78 -14.76 6.52
N ALA A 275 9.76 -13.85 7.50
CA ALA A 275 10.38 -12.55 7.41
C ALA A 275 11.91 -12.63 7.49
N GLY A 276 12.45 -13.74 8.05
CA GLY A 276 13.85 -13.85 8.42
C GLY A 276 14.22 -12.79 9.45
N ALA A 277 13.38 -12.61 10.47
CA ALA A 277 13.52 -11.54 11.46
C ALA A 277 13.30 -12.09 12.87
N ARG A 278 13.84 -11.42 13.88
CA ARG A 278 13.44 -11.67 15.27
C ARG A 278 12.15 -10.90 15.56
N VAL A 279 11.15 -11.58 16.11
CA VAL A 279 9.85 -10.98 16.41
C VAL A 279 9.68 -10.87 17.92
N TRP A 280 9.48 -9.65 18.42
CA TRP A 280 9.21 -9.34 19.82
C TRP A 280 7.71 -9.13 20.01
N ALA A 281 7.12 -9.82 20.98
CA ALA A 281 5.72 -9.69 21.36
C ALA A 281 5.60 -9.53 22.89
N PRO A 282 4.51 -8.91 23.41
CA PRO A 282 4.22 -8.98 24.84
C PRO A 282 4.02 -10.43 25.28
N PRO A 283 4.07 -10.75 26.58
CA PRO A 283 3.84 -12.11 27.07
C PRO A 283 2.40 -12.60 26.78
N PRO A 284 2.15 -13.92 26.69
CA PRO A 284 0.83 -14.50 26.46
C PRO A 284 -0.24 -13.97 27.41
N GLY A 285 -1.38 -13.56 26.84
CA GLY A 285 -2.48 -12.91 27.56
C GLY A 285 -2.25 -11.44 27.90
N GLY A 286 -1.08 -10.89 27.57
CA GLY A 286 -0.71 -9.50 27.75
C GLY A 286 -1.10 -8.58 26.59
N SER A 287 -0.63 -7.34 26.65
CA SER A 287 -0.90 -6.31 25.66
C SER A 287 0.29 -5.36 25.52
N VAL A 288 0.17 -4.36 24.64
CA VAL A 288 1.15 -3.29 24.51
C VAL A 288 0.45 -1.96 24.70
N GLU A 289 1.00 -1.13 25.59
CA GLU A 289 0.57 0.25 25.80
C GLU A 289 1.56 1.25 25.20
N LEU A 290 1.05 2.45 24.87
CA LEU A 290 1.86 3.58 24.44
C LEU A 290 2.19 4.44 25.67
N VAL A 291 3.46 4.55 26.02
CA VAL A 291 3.97 5.31 27.17
C VAL A 291 4.43 6.70 26.71
N ASP A 292 3.93 7.74 27.38
CA ASP A 292 4.25 9.15 27.16
C ASP A 292 4.12 9.64 25.71
N GLY A 293 3.35 8.93 24.88
CA GLY A 293 3.26 9.22 23.44
C GLY A 293 4.58 9.04 22.70
N ALA A 294 5.56 8.36 23.27
CA ALA A 294 6.89 8.24 22.70
C ALA A 294 7.20 6.78 22.36
N ASP A 295 6.94 5.83 23.26
CA ASP A 295 7.39 4.45 23.10
C ASP A 295 6.34 3.41 23.51
N LEU A 296 6.64 2.14 23.27
CA LEU A 296 5.76 1.01 23.54
C LEU A 296 6.27 0.17 24.71
N ARG A 297 5.37 -0.13 25.64
CA ARG A 297 5.60 -0.99 26.80
C ARG A 297 4.76 -2.26 26.70
N ALA A 298 5.38 -3.41 26.88
CA ALA A 298 4.70 -4.68 27.02
C ALA A 298 4.14 -4.83 28.45
N LEU A 299 2.89 -5.28 28.52
CA LEU A 299 2.17 -5.55 29.75
C LEU A 299 1.82 -7.03 29.85
N ASP A 300 1.81 -7.57 31.07
CA ASP A 300 1.27 -8.90 31.37
C ASP A 300 -0.27 -8.91 31.36
N ARG A 301 -0.85 -10.09 31.62
CA ARG A 301 -2.31 -10.28 31.69
C ARG A 301 -2.98 -9.44 32.78
N LEU A 302 -2.23 -9.02 33.80
CA LEU A 302 -2.73 -8.18 34.90
C LEU A 302 -2.50 -6.68 34.62
N GLY A 303 -2.01 -6.32 33.43
CA GLY A 303 -1.72 -4.94 33.05
C GLY A 303 -0.44 -4.38 33.69
N ARG A 304 0.43 -5.23 34.24
CA ARG A 304 1.71 -4.78 34.83
C ARG A 304 2.82 -4.83 33.78
N PRO A 305 3.82 -3.94 33.83
CA PRO A 305 4.99 -4.02 32.96
C PRO A 305 5.62 -5.42 32.98
N ALA A 306 6.00 -5.93 31.83
CA ALA A 306 6.60 -7.25 31.69
C ALA A 306 7.57 -7.31 30.51
N PRO A 307 8.62 -8.15 30.58
CA PRO A 307 9.62 -8.24 29.53
C PRO A 307 9.00 -8.77 28.23
N TRP A 308 9.45 -8.20 27.11
CA TRP A 308 9.11 -8.68 25.78
C TRP A 308 9.61 -10.11 25.56
N GLN A 309 8.81 -10.92 24.88
CA GLN A 309 9.18 -12.26 24.46
C GLN A 309 9.64 -12.28 23.02
N SER A 310 10.77 -12.95 22.75
CA SER A 310 11.29 -13.12 21.41
C SER A 310 10.81 -14.42 20.78
N HIS A 311 10.53 -14.35 19.48
CA HIS A 311 10.28 -15.47 18.60
C HIS A 311 11.31 -15.42 17.48
N GLU A 312 12.14 -16.45 17.39
CA GLU A 312 13.26 -16.51 16.45
C GLU A 312 13.34 -17.86 15.73
N ILE A 313 14.24 -17.92 14.75
CA ILE A 313 14.54 -19.14 14.01
C ILE A 313 15.55 -19.95 14.83
N PRO A 314 15.22 -21.18 15.25
CA PRO A 314 16.18 -22.02 15.97
C PRO A 314 17.49 -22.17 15.17
N GLY A 315 18.62 -21.83 15.80
CA GLY A 315 19.95 -21.97 15.19
C GLY A 315 20.46 -20.77 14.37
N CYS A 316 19.67 -19.69 14.21
CA CYS A 316 20.19 -18.45 13.65
C CYS A 316 21.03 -17.72 14.72
N MET A 317 22.36 -17.70 14.54
CA MET A 317 23.29 -16.96 15.40
C MET A 317 23.30 -15.45 15.09
N TRP A 318 22.15 -14.78 15.16
CA TRP A 318 22.13 -13.32 15.09
C TRP A 318 22.48 -12.74 16.46
N SER A 319 23.41 -11.79 16.48
CA SER A 319 23.69 -11.01 17.69
C SER A 319 22.43 -10.29 18.14
N THR A 320 22.04 -10.48 19.39
CA THR A 320 20.86 -9.83 19.97
C THR A 320 21.05 -8.33 20.00
N ARG A 321 20.32 -7.61 19.16
CA ARG A 321 20.40 -6.14 19.05
C ARG A 321 19.55 -5.41 20.07
N PHE A 322 18.50 -6.05 20.56
CA PHE A 322 17.59 -5.49 21.55
C PHE A 322 17.45 -6.42 22.74
N ARG A 323 17.39 -5.84 23.93
CA ARG A 323 17.10 -6.55 25.18
C ARG A 323 15.79 -6.01 25.77
N PRO A 324 14.92 -6.90 26.29
CA PRO A 324 13.80 -6.46 27.10
C PRO A 324 14.30 -5.89 28.43
N ASP A 325 13.65 -4.84 28.89
CA ASP A 325 13.81 -4.29 30.25
C ASP A 325 12.66 -4.74 31.15
N ASP A 326 12.86 -4.65 32.46
CA ASP A 326 11.88 -5.00 33.50
C ASP A 326 10.71 -4.02 33.52
N ASP A 327 10.91 -2.80 33.01
CA ASP A 327 9.86 -1.81 32.81
C ASP A 327 8.99 -2.10 31.56
N GLY A 328 9.24 -3.21 30.87
CA GLY A 328 8.52 -3.66 29.70
C GLY A 328 8.84 -2.89 28.42
N THR A 329 9.94 -2.15 28.34
CA THR A 329 10.42 -1.53 27.09
C THR A 329 11.50 -2.39 26.40
N LEU A 330 11.90 -2.01 25.17
CA LEU A 330 13.00 -2.63 24.43
C LEU A 330 14.14 -1.63 24.28
N HIS A 331 15.36 -2.02 24.66
CA HIS A 331 16.56 -1.19 24.53
C HIS A 331 17.62 -1.83 23.65
N PRO A 332 18.43 -1.05 22.92
CA PRO A 332 19.61 -1.57 22.24
C PRO A 332 20.52 -2.34 23.22
N ALA A 333 20.94 -3.54 22.86
CA ALA A 333 21.71 -4.43 23.72
C ALA A 333 23.12 -3.90 24.02
N ASP A 334 23.71 -3.13 23.11
CA ASP A 334 25.07 -2.59 23.20
C ASP A 334 25.18 -1.43 24.21
N GLY A 335 24.14 -1.14 24.98
CA GLY A 335 24.10 -0.02 25.94
C GLY A 335 24.26 1.35 25.32
N THR A 336 24.34 1.43 23.99
CA THR A 336 24.50 2.67 23.25
C THR A 336 23.14 3.34 23.19
N VAL A 337 22.82 4.10 24.24
CA VAL A 337 21.81 5.15 24.14
C VAL A 337 22.35 6.09 23.07
N VAL A 338 21.79 6.02 21.86
CA VAL A 338 22.13 6.96 20.79
C VAL A 338 21.56 8.33 21.18
N ARG A 339 22.21 9.00 22.14
CA ARG A 339 22.29 10.46 22.08
C ARG A 339 23.04 10.74 20.79
N HIS A 340 22.52 11.63 19.95
CA HIS A 340 23.22 12.14 18.78
C HIS A 340 24.53 12.81 19.24
N ALA A 341 25.56 12.02 19.52
CA ALA A 341 26.90 12.46 19.83
C ALA A 341 27.69 12.34 18.54
N THR A 342 28.19 13.49 18.08
CA THR A 342 29.15 13.63 16.99
C THR A 342 30.37 12.75 17.28
N ALA A 343 30.50 11.65 16.54
CA ALA A 343 31.65 10.77 16.60
C ALA A 343 32.92 11.52 16.16
N PRO A 344 34.09 11.22 16.75
CA PRO A 344 35.35 11.80 16.31
C PRO A 344 35.67 11.37 14.87
N VAL A 345 35.97 12.36 14.04
CA VAL A 345 36.29 12.24 12.62
C VAL A 345 37.53 11.36 12.44
N ARG A 346 37.31 10.11 12.03
CA ARG A 346 38.35 9.27 11.43
C ARG A 346 38.59 9.82 10.02
N THR A 347 39.84 9.95 9.58
CA THR A 347 40.18 10.48 8.25
C THR A 347 39.46 9.69 7.15
N GLU A 348 38.36 10.25 6.66
CA GLU A 348 37.43 9.65 5.71
C GLU A 348 38.10 9.48 4.35
N ARG A 349 38.02 8.26 3.77
CA ARG A 349 38.00 8.15 2.31
C ARG A 349 36.81 8.99 1.82
N PRO A 350 36.96 9.84 0.80
CA PRO A 350 35.86 10.66 0.30
C PRO A 350 34.67 9.77 -0.03
N GLY A 351 33.55 9.98 0.68
CA GLY A 351 32.32 9.24 0.47
C GLY A 351 31.78 9.43 -0.95
N PRO A 352 30.85 8.58 -1.40
CA PRO A 352 30.26 8.73 -2.72
C PRO A 352 29.58 10.11 -2.85
N PRO A 353 29.65 10.76 -4.02
CA PRO A 353 29.13 12.11 -4.19
C PRO A 353 27.62 12.16 -3.93
N VAL A 354 27.20 13.19 -3.18
CA VAL A 354 25.79 13.53 -2.99
C VAL A 354 25.32 14.30 -4.23
N GLN A 355 24.25 13.84 -4.84
CA GLN A 355 23.70 14.46 -6.04
C GLN A 355 22.64 15.53 -5.67
N PRO A 356 22.60 16.66 -6.38
CA PRO A 356 21.51 17.62 -6.23
C PRO A 356 20.19 17.00 -6.69
N ALA A 357 19.08 17.47 -6.13
CA ALA A 357 17.76 17.01 -6.55
C ALA A 357 17.46 17.49 -7.99
N PRO A 358 17.07 16.60 -8.90
CA PRO A 358 16.77 16.97 -10.27
C PRO A 358 15.47 17.76 -10.37
N HIS A 359 15.40 18.64 -11.36
CA HIS A 359 14.17 19.26 -11.80
C HIS A 359 13.23 18.20 -12.37
N MET A 360 11.94 18.30 -11.98
CA MET A 360 10.91 17.37 -12.41
C MET A 360 9.97 18.06 -13.38
N VAL A 361 9.68 17.40 -14.50
CA VAL A 361 8.79 17.88 -15.56
C VAL A 361 7.76 16.80 -15.91
N PRO A 362 6.54 17.14 -16.34
CA PRO A 362 5.59 16.14 -16.83
C PRO A 362 6.20 15.32 -17.98
N ASP A 363 5.98 14.00 -18.01
CA ASP A 363 6.39 13.19 -19.16
C ASP A 363 5.57 13.57 -20.40
N THR A 364 6.26 14.06 -21.42
CA THR A 364 5.65 14.42 -22.72
C THR A 364 5.82 13.32 -23.77
N VAL A 365 6.55 12.23 -23.46
CA VAL A 365 6.86 11.17 -24.42
C VAL A 365 5.65 10.28 -24.63
N LYS A 366 4.97 10.48 -25.76
CA LYS A 366 3.90 9.58 -26.22
C LYS A 366 4.50 8.25 -26.68
N GLY A 367 3.93 7.14 -26.20
CA GLY A 367 3.99 5.85 -26.93
C GLY A 367 4.66 4.67 -26.23
N ALA A 368 5.45 4.86 -25.16
CA ALA A 368 6.03 3.74 -24.42
C ALA A 368 5.48 3.70 -22.99
N PRO A 369 4.71 2.68 -22.61
CA PRO A 369 4.20 2.56 -21.24
C PRO A 369 5.37 2.40 -20.26
N PHE A 370 5.22 2.97 -19.07
CA PHE A 370 6.21 2.80 -18.00
C PHE A 370 6.28 1.34 -17.49
N GLY A 371 5.28 0.52 -17.79
CA GLY A 371 5.21 -0.87 -17.34
C GLY A 371 4.77 -1.04 -15.89
N VAL A 372 4.34 0.05 -15.24
CA VAL A 372 3.84 0.05 -13.87
C VAL A 372 2.38 0.50 -13.94
N PRO A 373 1.40 -0.40 -13.71
CA PRO A 373 -0.01 -0.16 -14.07
C PRO A 373 -0.71 0.90 -13.22
N TRP A 374 -0.11 1.30 -12.10
CA TRP A 374 -0.63 2.30 -11.19
C TRP A 374 0.04 3.67 -11.36
N LEU A 375 1.04 3.81 -12.24
CA LEU A 375 1.55 5.14 -12.58
C LEU A 375 0.48 5.92 -13.38
N PRO A 376 0.36 7.24 -13.16
CA PRO A 376 -0.47 8.07 -14.00
C PRO A 376 0.05 8.08 -15.44
N ASP A 377 -0.79 8.46 -16.41
CA ASP A 377 -0.41 8.53 -17.82
C ASP A 377 0.70 9.56 -18.09
N GLN A 378 0.79 10.61 -17.26
CA GLN A 378 1.79 11.68 -17.35
C GLN A 378 2.47 11.91 -15.99
N PRO A 379 3.34 10.99 -15.54
CA PRO A 379 4.06 11.18 -14.30
C PRO A 379 5.12 12.28 -14.43
N PHE A 380 5.50 12.89 -13.32
CA PHE A 380 6.63 13.82 -13.29
C PHE A 380 7.95 13.05 -13.32
N VAL A 381 8.79 13.37 -14.32
CA VAL A 381 10.06 12.72 -14.61
C VAL A 381 11.23 13.71 -14.58
N ASN A 382 12.45 13.21 -14.38
CA ASN A 382 13.66 14.05 -14.33
C ASN A 382 13.93 14.76 -15.66
N ALA A 383 14.16 16.08 -15.63
CA ALA A 383 14.41 16.90 -16.81
C ALA A 383 15.87 16.79 -17.33
N GLU A 384 16.80 16.42 -16.45
CA GLU A 384 18.22 16.23 -16.73
C GLU A 384 18.70 14.84 -16.33
N THR A 385 19.92 14.49 -16.75
CA THR A 385 20.57 13.26 -16.29
C THR A 385 20.93 13.40 -14.83
N VAL A 386 20.63 12.38 -14.02
CA VAL A 386 20.94 12.34 -12.58
C VAL A 386 21.61 11.02 -12.23
N GLU A 387 22.43 10.98 -11.19
CA GLU A 387 22.91 9.73 -10.62
C GLU A 387 22.07 9.35 -9.40
N LEU A 388 21.68 8.08 -9.32
CA LEU A 388 20.97 7.54 -8.18
C LEU A 388 21.71 6.33 -7.62
N TYR A 389 21.38 5.99 -6.39
CA TYR A 389 21.87 4.82 -5.69
C TYR A 389 20.73 3.80 -5.52
N VAL A 390 20.91 2.60 -6.06
CA VAL A 390 19.95 1.49 -6.02
C VAL A 390 20.48 0.41 -5.10
N ALA A 391 19.72 0.06 -4.06
CA ALA A 391 20.10 -0.98 -3.12
C ALA A 391 19.79 -2.38 -3.67
N THR A 392 20.63 -3.37 -3.35
CA THR A 392 20.42 -4.76 -3.74
C THR A 392 21.08 -5.73 -2.77
N ALA A 393 20.53 -6.94 -2.65
CA ALA A 393 21.12 -8.01 -1.84
C ALA A 393 22.20 -8.82 -2.58
N ARG A 394 22.47 -8.51 -3.86
CA ARG A 394 23.39 -9.30 -4.70
C ARG A 394 24.68 -8.54 -5.03
N PRO A 395 25.81 -9.25 -5.16
CA PRO A 395 27.06 -8.64 -5.60
C PRO A 395 26.87 -7.89 -6.93
N PRO A 396 27.47 -6.70 -7.10
CA PRO A 396 27.28 -5.87 -8.29
C PRO A 396 27.59 -6.60 -9.60
N VAL A 397 28.64 -7.43 -9.63
CA VAL A 397 29.00 -8.23 -10.81
C VAL A 397 27.89 -9.21 -11.19
N ALA A 398 27.25 -9.85 -10.21
CA ALA A 398 26.12 -10.74 -10.46
C ALA A 398 24.89 -9.97 -10.96
N VAL A 399 24.68 -8.74 -10.46
CA VAL A 399 23.61 -7.85 -10.93
C VAL A 399 23.82 -7.42 -12.37
N ALA A 400 25.05 -7.06 -12.76
CA ALA A 400 25.33 -6.66 -14.14
C ALA A 400 25.00 -7.79 -15.15
N LEU A 401 25.18 -9.05 -14.76
CA LEU A 401 24.88 -10.22 -15.59
C LEU A 401 23.40 -10.63 -15.54
N ALA A 402 22.82 -10.74 -14.35
CA ALA A 402 21.49 -11.33 -14.15
C ALA A 402 20.35 -10.30 -14.03
N GLY A 403 20.68 -9.06 -13.70
CA GLY A 403 19.76 -7.99 -13.32
C GLY A 403 19.55 -7.87 -11.81
N VAL A 404 19.02 -6.72 -11.39
CA VAL A 404 18.64 -6.44 -10.00
C VAL A 404 17.40 -7.27 -9.67
N PRO A 405 17.43 -8.16 -8.65
CA PRO A 405 16.25 -8.92 -8.25
C PRO A 405 15.18 -7.97 -7.71
N SER A 406 13.98 -8.03 -8.30
CA SER A 406 12.82 -7.27 -7.86
C SER A 406 11.54 -8.08 -8.07
N PRO A 407 10.59 -8.07 -7.11
CA PRO A 407 9.26 -8.62 -7.33
C PRO A 407 8.45 -7.79 -8.32
N ASP A 408 8.74 -6.51 -8.45
CA ASP A 408 7.92 -5.57 -9.19
C ASP A 408 8.58 -5.12 -10.49
N LEU A 409 7.80 -4.48 -11.35
CA LEU A 409 8.26 -3.91 -12.63
C LEU A 409 8.94 -2.54 -12.48
N PHE A 410 9.60 -2.30 -11.36
CA PHE A 410 10.37 -1.08 -11.10
C PHE A 410 11.45 -1.33 -10.05
N LEU A 411 12.36 -0.36 -9.91
CA LEU A 411 13.37 -0.26 -8.85
C LEU A 411 13.22 1.08 -8.12
N PHE A 412 13.86 1.20 -6.96
CA PHE A 412 13.99 2.47 -6.24
C PHE A 412 15.43 2.95 -6.26
N GLY A 413 15.62 4.20 -6.71
CA GLY A 413 16.88 4.92 -6.64
C GLY A 413 16.78 6.07 -5.62
N ARG A 414 17.89 6.38 -4.96
CA ARG A 414 17.99 7.54 -4.06
C ARG A 414 19.13 8.47 -4.48
N LEU A 415 18.99 9.77 -4.24
CA LEU A 415 20.06 10.75 -4.51
C LEU A 415 21.26 10.62 -3.57
N ARG A 416 21.00 10.13 -2.36
CA ARG A 416 22.02 9.96 -1.33
C ARG A 416 22.29 8.47 -1.14
N PRO A 417 23.57 8.07 -1.04
CA PRO A 417 23.93 6.76 -0.55
C PRO A 417 23.63 6.75 0.95
N ARG A 418 22.36 6.59 1.33
CA ARG A 418 22.08 6.39 2.74
C ARG A 418 22.68 5.03 3.13
N PRO A 419 23.55 4.97 4.15
CA PRO A 419 23.85 3.69 4.76
C PRO A 419 22.51 3.05 5.10
N PHE A 420 22.41 1.74 4.88
CA PHE A 420 21.31 1.02 5.45
C PHE A 420 21.19 1.40 6.92
N GLU A 421 19.98 1.62 7.41
CA GLU A 421 19.78 1.88 8.83
C GLU A 421 20.51 0.80 9.63
N ALA A 422 21.32 1.23 10.59
CA ALA A 422 22.26 0.39 11.32
C ALA A 422 21.61 -0.96 11.69
N GLY A 423 22.27 -2.07 11.35
CA GLY A 423 21.78 -3.43 11.60
C GLY A 423 21.09 -4.16 10.44
N ARG A 424 21.22 -3.74 9.18
CA ARG A 424 20.86 -4.64 8.06
C ARG A 424 22.01 -5.59 7.73
N GLU A 425 21.70 -6.77 7.18
CA GLU A 425 22.72 -7.63 6.58
C GLU A 425 23.54 -6.84 5.53
N PRO A 426 24.84 -7.17 5.36
CA PRO A 426 25.67 -6.53 4.34
C PRO A 426 25.00 -6.67 2.98
N GLY A 427 24.60 -5.54 2.42
CA GLY A 427 24.04 -5.46 1.08
C GLY A 427 25.00 -4.73 0.14
N TYR A 428 24.53 -4.49 -1.07
CA TYR A 428 25.29 -3.77 -2.07
C TYR A 428 24.51 -2.54 -2.53
N LEU A 429 25.25 -1.51 -2.90
CA LEU A 429 24.73 -0.28 -3.45
C LEU A 429 25.24 -0.11 -4.88
N LEU A 430 24.34 0.16 -5.80
CA LEU A 430 24.66 0.37 -7.21
C LEU A 430 24.56 1.87 -7.49
N ARG A 431 25.61 2.47 -8.03
CA ARG A 431 25.52 3.82 -8.59
C ARG A 431 25.04 3.71 -10.02
N VAL A 432 23.94 4.36 -10.35
CA VAL A 432 23.33 4.31 -11.67
C VAL A 432 23.18 5.72 -12.24
N LYS A 433 23.55 5.90 -13.50
CA LYS A 433 23.27 7.09 -14.30
C LYS A 433 21.90 6.94 -14.92
N VAL A 434 21.03 7.89 -14.63
CA VAL A 434 19.63 7.90 -15.05
C VAL A 434 19.44 9.03 -16.04
N GLY A 435 19.27 8.69 -17.31
CA GLY A 435 19.03 9.68 -18.36
C GLY A 435 17.72 10.44 -18.15
N LYS A 436 17.57 11.54 -18.90
CA LYS A 436 16.35 12.37 -18.90
C LYS A 436 15.08 11.52 -19.10
N GLY A 437 14.05 11.82 -18.31
CA GLY A 437 12.72 11.23 -18.42
C GLY A 437 12.59 9.80 -17.91
N ALA A 438 13.55 9.31 -17.12
CA ALA A 438 13.62 7.91 -16.69
C ALA A 438 13.33 7.69 -15.21
N ALA A 439 13.65 8.65 -14.34
CA ALA A 439 13.28 8.63 -12.92
C ALA A 439 11.94 9.33 -12.72
N VAL A 440 11.03 8.70 -11.98
CA VAL A 440 9.73 9.25 -11.59
C VAL A 440 9.77 9.67 -10.12
N GLN A 441 9.31 10.89 -9.81
CA GLN A 441 9.23 11.38 -8.43
C GLN A 441 8.09 10.71 -7.68
N ILE A 442 8.36 10.09 -6.53
CA ILE A 442 7.31 9.38 -5.74
C ILE A 442 6.53 10.32 -4.83
N SER A 443 7.19 11.33 -4.26
CA SER A 443 6.59 12.25 -3.29
C SER A 443 5.39 13.04 -3.84
N GLY A 444 5.26 13.15 -5.17
CA GLY A 444 4.14 13.80 -5.86
C GLY A 444 3.08 12.86 -6.45
N MET A 445 3.24 11.53 -6.37
CA MET A 445 2.35 10.58 -7.07
C MET A 445 0.99 10.32 -6.40
N GLY A 446 0.70 11.02 -5.30
CA GLY A 446 -0.60 10.95 -4.63
C GLY A 446 -1.03 9.51 -4.30
N SER A 447 -2.30 9.23 -4.54
CA SER A 447 -3.00 8.03 -4.08
C SER A 447 -2.88 6.76 -4.90
N HIS A 448 -2.33 6.89 -6.10
CA HIS A 448 -2.16 5.76 -7.00
C HIS A 448 -1.03 4.85 -6.54
N VAL A 449 -0.18 5.31 -5.61
CA VAL A 449 0.91 4.54 -5.02
C VAL A 449 0.36 3.41 -4.13
N PRO A 450 0.68 2.13 -4.42
CA PRO A 450 0.34 1.01 -3.56
C PRO A 450 0.70 1.24 -2.08
N ALA A 451 -0.14 0.79 -1.15
CA ALA A 451 0.04 1.04 0.29
C ALA A 451 1.44 0.70 0.83
N HIS A 452 2.00 -0.44 0.39
CA HIS A 452 3.34 -0.88 0.80
C HIS A 452 4.47 0.07 0.35
N LEU A 453 4.21 0.96 -0.61
CA LEU A 453 5.14 1.97 -1.12
C LEU A 453 4.88 3.38 -0.58
N GLN A 454 3.77 3.62 0.12
CA GLN A 454 3.43 4.95 0.62
C GLN A 454 4.47 5.53 1.58
N HIS A 455 5.19 4.68 2.32
CA HIS A 455 6.28 5.11 3.18
C HIS A 455 7.41 5.81 2.41
N LEU A 456 7.60 5.48 1.12
CA LEU A 456 8.58 6.13 0.24
C LEU A 456 8.15 7.52 -0.21
N MET A 457 6.85 7.85 -0.15
CA MET A 457 6.37 9.21 -0.50
C MET A 457 6.91 10.28 0.44
N ARG A 458 7.31 9.90 1.67
CA ARG A 458 7.96 10.81 2.64
C ARG A 458 9.44 11.05 2.34
N ALA A 459 10.05 10.21 1.49
CA ALA A 459 11.45 10.34 1.12
C ALA A 459 11.56 11.27 -0.09
N SER A 460 11.88 12.54 0.14
CA SER A 460 12.13 13.53 -0.93
C SER A 460 13.34 13.18 -1.80
N ASP A 461 14.20 12.27 -1.34
CA ASP A 461 15.37 11.77 -2.06
C ASP A 461 15.10 10.49 -2.86
N ALA A 462 13.86 9.97 -2.88
CA ALA A 462 13.52 8.69 -3.50
C ALA A 462 12.80 8.84 -4.84
N TYR A 463 13.26 8.06 -5.82
CA TYR A 463 12.77 8.04 -7.19
C TYR A 463 12.46 6.62 -7.62
N LEU A 464 11.39 6.46 -8.39
CA LEU A 464 11.02 5.20 -9.00
C LEU A 464 11.69 5.10 -10.38
N LEU A 465 12.29 3.93 -10.65
CA LEU A 465 12.91 3.57 -11.92
C LEU A 465 12.06 2.48 -12.58
N PRO A 466 11.08 2.86 -13.42
CA PRO A 466 10.11 1.94 -14.01
C PRO A 466 10.74 1.11 -15.12
N ILE A 467 10.30 -0.14 -15.29
CA ILE A 467 10.88 -1.08 -16.26
C ILE A 467 10.87 -0.52 -17.69
N GLY A 468 9.81 0.23 -18.06
CA GLY A 468 9.65 0.85 -19.38
C GLY A 468 10.56 2.05 -19.64
N ARG A 469 11.43 2.41 -18.69
CA ARG A 469 12.46 3.45 -18.83
C ARG A 469 13.86 2.98 -18.44
N LEU A 470 14.05 1.70 -18.06
CA LEU A 470 15.38 1.17 -17.71
C LEU A 470 16.35 1.12 -18.89
N ASP A 471 15.86 1.23 -20.12
CA ASP A 471 16.67 1.44 -21.32
C ASP A 471 17.49 2.74 -21.27
N ARG A 472 17.13 3.69 -20.40
CA ARG A 472 17.83 4.96 -20.14
C ARG A 472 18.67 4.95 -18.87
N VAL A 473 18.79 3.81 -18.20
CA VAL A 473 19.56 3.67 -16.96
C VAL A 473 20.83 2.86 -17.23
N ARG A 474 21.97 3.38 -16.75
CA ARG A 474 23.28 2.77 -16.90
C ARG A 474 23.91 2.55 -15.53
N LEU A 475 24.43 1.37 -15.30
CA LEU A 475 25.20 1.01 -14.13
C LEU A 475 26.61 1.59 -14.24
N LEU A 476 26.99 2.42 -13.26
CA LEU A 476 28.31 3.04 -13.20
C LEU A 476 29.25 2.26 -12.28
N ALA A 477 28.79 2.04 -11.04
CA ALA A 477 29.59 1.51 -9.94
C ALA A 477 28.83 0.48 -9.12
N GLY A 478 29.57 -0.30 -8.34
CA GLY A 478 29.03 -1.19 -7.34
C GLY A 478 29.83 -1.11 -6.06
N TYR A 479 29.12 -0.95 -4.94
CA TYR A 479 29.73 -0.88 -3.62
C TYR A 479 29.17 -1.97 -2.71
N ARG A 480 30.03 -2.53 -1.87
CA ARG A 480 29.66 -3.31 -0.70
C ARG A 480 29.39 -2.35 0.45
N LEU A 481 28.28 -2.59 1.15
CA LEU A 481 27.92 -1.86 2.36
C LEU A 481 28.31 -2.72 3.55
N GLU A 482 29.20 -2.19 4.39
CA GLU A 482 29.58 -2.81 5.65
C GLU A 482 28.56 -2.50 6.74
N ALA A 483 28.58 -3.29 7.82
CA ALA A 483 27.66 -3.14 8.95
C ALA A 483 27.80 -1.79 9.67
N ASP A 484 28.99 -1.18 9.61
CA ASP A 484 29.29 0.15 10.18
C ASP A 484 28.87 1.31 9.26
N GLY A 485 28.25 1.00 8.12
CA GLY A 485 27.80 1.97 7.12
C GLY A 485 28.89 2.43 6.16
N THR A 486 30.12 1.91 6.29
CA THR A 486 31.17 2.18 5.31
C THR A 486 30.86 1.53 3.97
N ILE A 487 31.35 2.18 2.91
CA ILE A 487 31.08 1.84 1.53
C ILE A 487 32.42 1.51 0.88
N ASP A 488 32.60 0.27 0.44
CA ASP A 488 33.82 -0.19 -0.23
C ASP A 488 33.49 -0.69 -1.64
N GLY A 489 34.24 -0.27 -2.65
CA GLY A 489 33.97 -0.67 -4.02
C GLY A 489 34.70 0.15 -5.07
N ASP A 490 34.61 -0.32 -6.30
CA ASP A 490 35.20 0.33 -7.47
C ASP A 490 34.18 1.30 -8.08
N PRO A 491 34.46 2.63 -8.09
CA PRO A 491 33.54 3.64 -8.62
C PRO A 491 33.29 3.50 -10.13
N ASP A 492 34.12 2.79 -10.89
CA ASP A 492 34.05 2.72 -12.35
C ASP A 492 33.95 1.27 -12.88
N LEU A 493 33.51 0.35 -12.01
CA LEU A 493 33.45 -1.09 -12.27
C LEU A 493 32.73 -1.47 -13.58
N PHE A 494 31.70 -0.73 -13.99
CA PHE A 494 30.77 -1.19 -15.05
C PHE A 494 30.82 -0.40 -16.36
N LYS A 495 31.60 0.67 -16.48
CA LYS A 495 31.74 1.48 -17.71
C LYS A 495 30.39 1.75 -18.42
N GLU A 496 29.38 2.16 -17.66
CA GLU A 496 28.02 2.40 -18.14
C GLU A 496 27.30 1.15 -18.72
N ALA A 497 27.39 -0.01 -18.08
CA ALA A 497 26.61 -1.20 -18.49
C ALA A 497 25.08 -0.95 -18.39
N PRO A 498 24.23 -1.58 -19.23
CA PRO A 498 22.78 -1.46 -19.09
C PRO A 498 22.28 -1.98 -17.74
N LEU A 499 21.38 -1.25 -17.07
CA LEU A 499 20.71 -1.75 -15.87
C LEU A 499 19.58 -2.72 -16.26
N LEU A 500 19.65 -3.95 -15.78
CA LEU A 500 18.64 -4.98 -16.01
C LEU A 500 17.82 -5.22 -14.73
N LEU A 501 16.56 -5.63 -14.89
CA LEU A 501 15.68 -6.05 -13.80
C LEU A 501 15.43 -7.55 -13.90
N GLN A 502 15.60 -8.28 -12.80
CA GLN A 502 15.27 -9.69 -12.72
C GLN A 502 14.01 -9.90 -11.90
N SER A 503 12.98 -10.52 -12.50
CA SER A 503 11.77 -10.89 -11.77
C SER A 503 12.09 -11.95 -10.71
N ALA A 504 11.95 -11.60 -9.44
CA ALA A 504 12.24 -12.48 -8.31
C ALA A 504 11.29 -12.19 -7.14
N GLN A 505 10.94 -13.20 -6.35
CA GLN A 505 10.20 -13.02 -5.09
C GLN A 505 8.79 -12.39 -5.22
N ALA A 506 8.14 -12.45 -6.38
CA ALA A 506 6.81 -11.90 -6.55
C ALA A 506 5.78 -12.46 -5.55
N HIS A 507 4.85 -11.61 -5.12
CA HIS A 507 3.91 -11.91 -4.02
C HIS A 507 2.96 -13.08 -4.26
N HIS A 508 2.81 -13.55 -5.51
CA HIS A 508 2.02 -14.74 -5.80
C HIS A 508 2.81 -16.05 -5.64
N GLY A 509 4.14 -15.99 -5.48
CA GLY A 509 4.98 -17.16 -5.22
C GLY A 509 5.33 -18.00 -6.46
N ALA A 510 5.09 -17.50 -7.68
CA ALA A 510 5.52 -18.20 -8.91
C ALA A 510 6.92 -17.70 -9.29
N PRO A 511 7.98 -18.52 -9.14
CA PRO A 511 9.35 -18.04 -9.27
C PRO A 511 9.67 -17.54 -10.68
N GLY A 512 10.36 -16.41 -10.77
CA GLY A 512 10.81 -15.84 -12.04
C GLY A 512 9.75 -15.06 -12.81
N LEU A 513 8.58 -14.80 -12.23
CA LEU A 513 7.57 -13.89 -12.76
C LEU A 513 7.47 -12.64 -11.87
N PRO A 514 7.14 -11.46 -12.42
CA PRO A 514 6.89 -10.25 -11.63
C PRO A 514 5.51 -10.28 -10.96
N THR A 515 5.27 -9.41 -9.98
CA THR A 515 3.98 -9.24 -9.30
C THR A 515 2.88 -8.85 -10.30
N ASP A 516 3.21 -7.95 -11.22
CA ASP A 516 2.34 -7.32 -12.22
C ASP A 516 2.10 -8.23 -13.46
N VAL A 517 1.60 -9.43 -13.21
CA VAL A 517 1.16 -10.39 -14.24
C VAL A 517 -0.35 -10.32 -14.47
N GLU A 518 -0.78 -10.70 -15.68
CA GLU A 518 -2.19 -10.81 -16.02
C GLU A 518 -2.88 -11.92 -15.20
N ARG A 519 -3.92 -11.54 -14.48
CA ARG A 519 -4.62 -12.42 -13.54
C ARG A 519 -5.87 -13.01 -14.17
N TRP A 520 -6.07 -14.30 -13.93
CA TRP A 520 -7.18 -15.08 -14.49
C TRP A 520 -7.94 -15.85 -13.39
N PRO A 521 -9.26 -16.05 -13.52
CA PRO A 521 -10.18 -15.43 -14.49
C PRO A 521 -10.34 -13.93 -14.25
N SER A 522 -10.60 -13.16 -15.29
CA SER A 522 -10.93 -11.73 -15.16
C SER A 522 -12.35 -11.50 -14.62
N GLY A 523 -13.26 -12.44 -14.83
CA GLY A 523 -14.66 -12.39 -14.42
C GLY A 523 -15.00 -13.43 -13.34
N ARG A 524 -16.14 -14.11 -13.50
CA ARG A 524 -16.60 -15.19 -12.63
C ARG A 524 -15.62 -16.37 -12.53
N ASP A 525 -15.80 -17.16 -11.49
CA ASP A 525 -15.12 -18.43 -11.28
C ASP A 525 -15.21 -19.34 -12.51
N ARG A 526 -14.16 -20.12 -12.74
CA ARG A 526 -14.07 -21.01 -13.90
C ARG A 526 -13.58 -22.38 -13.50
N THR A 527 -14.17 -23.40 -14.11
CA THR A 527 -13.71 -24.78 -13.98
C THR A 527 -12.46 -24.99 -14.84
N MET A 528 -11.45 -25.64 -14.27
CA MET A 528 -10.18 -25.99 -14.90
C MET A 528 -9.78 -27.41 -14.49
N PHE A 529 -8.77 -27.98 -15.15
CA PHE A 529 -8.21 -29.28 -14.80
C PHE A 529 -6.74 -29.16 -14.40
N VAL A 530 -6.33 -29.94 -13.40
CA VAL A 530 -4.95 -30.04 -12.94
C VAL A 530 -4.53 -31.50 -13.01
N ARG A 531 -3.40 -31.79 -13.65
CA ARG A 531 -2.82 -33.14 -13.66
C ARG A 531 -1.74 -33.25 -12.59
N LEU A 532 -1.83 -34.26 -11.72
CA LEU A 532 -0.91 -34.49 -10.61
C LEU A 532 -0.40 -35.94 -10.64
N PRO A 533 0.82 -36.23 -10.16
CA PRO A 533 1.25 -37.61 -9.91
C PRO A 533 0.28 -38.29 -8.93
N ALA A 534 -0.09 -39.55 -9.19
CA ALA A 534 -1.04 -40.29 -8.35
C ALA A 534 -0.51 -40.51 -6.92
N ASN A 535 0.81 -40.57 -6.76
CA ASN A 535 1.51 -40.73 -5.48
C ASN A 535 1.84 -39.38 -4.79
N ALA A 536 1.35 -38.25 -5.31
CA ALA A 536 1.63 -36.94 -4.73
C ALA A 536 0.94 -36.79 -3.36
N ARG A 537 1.71 -36.90 -2.27
CA ARG A 537 1.23 -36.65 -0.90
C ARG A 537 1.01 -35.16 -0.60
N ARG A 538 1.66 -34.29 -1.37
CA ARG A 538 1.60 -32.82 -1.23
C ARG A 538 1.55 -32.20 -2.61
N LEU A 539 0.92 -31.02 -2.70
CA LEU A 539 0.97 -30.23 -3.93
C LEU A 539 2.40 -29.73 -4.16
N PRO A 540 2.87 -29.68 -5.42
CA PRO A 540 4.17 -29.10 -5.74
C PRO A 540 4.32 -27.67 -5.21
N PRO A 541 5.49 -27.28 -4.69
CA PRO A 541 5.75 -25.88 -4.35
C PRO A 541 5.83 -25.02 -5.62
N GLY A 542 5.51 -23.73 -5.49
CA GLY A 542 5.58 -22.75 -6.57
C GLY A 542 4.28 -22.59 -7.34
N TRP A 543 3.94 -23.53 -8.23
CA TRP A 543 2.72 -23.45 -9.05
C TRP A 543 2.28 -24.78 -9.66
N LEU A 544 1.00 -24.84 -10.08
CA LEU A 544 0.39 -25.95 -10.83
C LEU A 544 0.02 -25.49 -12.25
N VAL A 545 0.10 -26.40 -13.23
CA VAL A 545 -0.45 -26.14 -14.58
C VAL A 545 -1.97 -26.27 -14.53
N LEU A 546 -2.69 -25.29 -15.09
CA LEU A 546 -4.12 -25.38 -15.33
C LEU A 546 -4.40 -25.67 -16.80
N HIS A 547 -5.22 -26.68 -17.06
CA HIS A 547 -5.69 -27.03 -18.39
C HIS A 547 -7.14 -26.57 -18.57
N ARG A 548 -7.40 -25.83 -19.66
CA ARG A 548 -8.75 -25.37 -20.03
C ARG A 548 -9.67 -26.51 -20.47
N ARG A 549 -9.08 -27.56 -21.02
CA ARG A 549 -9.74 -28.79 -21.45
C ARG A 549 -9.17 -29.96 -20.68
N LYS A 550 -9.94 -31.05 -20.60
CA LYS A 550 -9.47 -32.31 -20.02
C LYS A 550 -8.29 -32.82 -20.88
N PRO A 551 -7.04 -32.88 -20.37
CA PRO A 551 -5.91 -33.39 -21.15
C PRO A 551 -6.02 -34.90 -21.33
N ASP A 552 -5.19 -35.51 -22.17
CA ASP A 552 -5.16 -36.97 -22.33
C ASP A 552 -4.70 -37.69 -21.05
N PRO A 553 -5.19 -38.92 -20.80
CA PRO A 553 -4.74 -39.76 -19.70
C PRO A 553 -3.24 -39.98 -19.75
N LEU A 554 -2.58 -39.84 -18.60
CA LEU A 554 -1.17 -40.16 -18.44
C LEU A 554 -1.04 -41.22 -17.34
N PRO A 555 -0.49 -42.41 -17.63
CA PRO A 555 -0.28 -43.44 -16.60
C PRO A 555 0.45 -42.89 -15.37
N GLY A 556 0.07 -43.37 -14.19
CA GLY A 556 0.63 -42.91 -12.92
C GLY A 556 0.19 -41.51 -12.49
N HIS A 557 -0.77 -40.89 -13.19
CA HIS A 557 -1.31 -39.57 -12.85
C HIS A 557 -2.80 -39.61 -12.53
N VAL A 558 -3.23 -38.55 -11.83
CA VAL A 558 -4.61 -38.23 -11.53
C VAL A 558 -4.94 -36.88 -12.13
N LEU A 559 -6.21 -36.70 -12.51
CA LEU A 559 -6.71 -35.42 -12.97
C LEU A 559 -7.70 -34.87 -11.96
N VAL A 560 -7.52 -33.62 -11.57
CA VAL A 560 -8.36 -32.93 -10.61
C VAL A 560 -9.11 -31.83 -11.35
N GLU A 561 -10.44 -31.90 -11.34
CA GLU A 561 -11.28 -30.80 -11.78
C GLU A 561 -11.41 -29.79 -10.64
N VAL A 562 -11.08 -28.54 -10.89
CA VAL A 562 -11.04 -27.47 -9.88
C VAL A 562 -11.88 -26.27 -10.29
N SER A 563 -12.47 -25.57 -9.31
CA SER A 563 -13.07 -24.24 -9.46
C SER A 563 -12.03 -23.20 -9.08
N VAL A 564 -11.62 -22.38 -10.05
CA VAL A 564 -10.63 -21.31 -9.85
C VAL A 564 -11.38 -19.98 -9.69
N PRO A 565 -11.28 -19.32 -8.53
CA PRO A 565 -11.92 -18.02 -8.35
C PRO A 565 -11.25 -16.92 -9.16
N LYS A 566 -12.00 -15.82 -9.34
CA LYS A 566 -11.52 -14.58 -9.99
C LYS A 566 -10.10 -14.20 -9.54
N ARG A 567 -9.23 -13.93 -10.52
CA ARG A 567 -7.85 -13.43 -10.36
C ARG A 567 -6.90 -14.31 -9.52
N ARG A 568 -7.16 -15.62 -9.41
CA ARG A 568 -6.31 -16.54 -8.62
C ARG A 568 -5.22 -17.26 -9.41
N ALA A 569 -5.37 -17.38 -10.71
CA ALA A 569 -4.36 -17.91 -11.62
C ALA A 569 -3.63 -16.79 -12.38
N ILE A 570 -2.57 -17.16 -13.10
CA ILE A 570 -1.81 -16.29 -13.99
C ILE A 570 -2.05 -16.76 -15.42
N ASP A 571 -2.40 -15.82 -16.31
CA ASP A 571 -2.47 -16.05 -17.75
C ASP A 571 -1.10 -15.78 -18.38
N ILE A 572 -0.39 -16.85 -18.74
CA ILE A 572 0.98 -16.78 -19.25
C ILE A 572 1.01 -16.07 -20.61
N VAL A 573 0.00 -16.30 -21.46
CA VAL A 573 -0.06 -15.72 -22.81
C VAL A 573 -0.39 -14.24 -22.76
N ALA A 574 -1.31 -13.84 -21.89
CA ALA A 574 -1.63 -12.44 -21.67
C ALA A 574 -0.46 -11.69 -21.00
N SER A 575 0.16 -12.31 -19.99
CA SER A 575 1.33 -11.72 -19.30
C SER A 575 2.53 -11.59 -20.24
N GLU A 576 2.80 -12.56 -21.11
CA GLU A 576 3.89 -12.44 -22.09
C GLU A 576 3.66 -11.26 -23.03
N ARG A 577 2.44 -11.10 -23.57
CA ARG A 577 2.09 -9.96 -24.43
C ARG A 577 2.27 -8.63 -23.70
N GLN A 578 1.83 -8.55 -22.45
CA GLN A 578 2.02 -7.37 -21.59
C GLN A 578 3.51 -7.05 -21.39
N LEU A 579 4.36 -8.08 -21.25
CA LEU A 579 5.78 -7.91 -20.89
C LEU A 579 6.73 -7.85 -22.10
N ALA A 580 6.27 -8.17 -23.32
CA ALA A 580 7.10 -8.31 -24.52
C ALA A 580 7.89 -7.02 -24.88
N GLY A 581 7.39 -5.84 -24.50
CA GLY A 581 8.05 -4.56 -24.76
C GLY A 581 9.26 -4.25 -23.86
N PHE A 582 9.46 -4.99 -22.76
CA PHE A 582 10.42 -4.63 -21.72
C PHE A 582 11.76 -5.34 -21.89
N ARG A 583 12.65 -4.80 -22.74
CA ARG A 583 13.97 -5.38 -23.05
C ARG A 583 14.91 -5.52 -21.85
N ALA A 584 14.77 -4.64 -20.85
CA ALA A 584 15.55 -4.67 -19.62
C ALA A 584 15.07 -5.74 -18.62
N LEU A 585 13.93 -6.40 -18.88
CA LEU A 585 13.36 -7.41 -18.00
C LEU A 585 14.01 -8.79 -18.24
N ARG A 586 14.32 -9.49 -17.16
CA ARG A 586 14.74 -10.89 -17.13
C ARG A 586 13.68 -11.67 -16.35
N SER A 587 12.80 -12.33 -17.09
CA SER A 587 11.67 -13.11 -16.57
C SER A 587 11.64 -14.50 -17.17
N ARG A 588 10.98 -15.44 -16.49
CA ARG A 588 10.73 -16.80 -16.99
C ARG A 588 9.53 -16.88 -17.93
N ILE A 589 8.79 -15.79 -18.15
CA ILE A 589 7.53 -15.82 -18.90
C ILE A 589 7.67 -16.43 -20.30
N GLY A 590 8.67 -16.03 -21.08
CA GLY A 590 8.91 -16.58 -22.41
C GLY A 590 9.31 -18.07 -22.38
N LYS A 591 10.05 -18.51 -21.35
CA LYS A 591 10.37 -19.94 -21.15
C LYS A 591 9.12 -20.76 -20.81
N LEU A 592 8.22 -20.21 -20.00
CA LEU A 592 6.95 -20.87 -19.68
C LEU A 592 6.06 -20.96 -20.92
N ARG A 593 6.00 -19.90 -21.73
CA ARG A 593 5.29 -19.92 -23.01
C ARG A 593 5.87 -20.95 -23.98
N ALA A 594 7.19 -20.97 -24.16
CA ALA A 594 7.88 -21.92 -25.02
C ALA A 594 7.64 -23.37 -24.58
N ALA A 595 7.42 -23.60 -23.29
CA ALA A 595 7.02 -24.89 -22.73
C ALA A 595 5.52 -25.22 -22.92
N GLY A 596 4.77 -24.41 -23.68
CA GLY A 596 3.36 -24.63 -23.98
C GLY A 596 2.41 -24.29 -22.83
N LEU A 597 2.86 -23.60 -21.79
CA LEU A 597 2.01 -23.24 -20.65
C LEU A 597 1.12 -22.05 -20.99
N GLU A 598 -0.18 -22.19 -20.75
CA GLU A 598 -1.17 -21.12 -20.92
C GLU A 598 -1.61 -20.49 -19.60
N LEU A 599 -1.89 -21.33 -18.60
CA LEU A 599 -2.38 -20.93 -17.30
C LEU A 599 -1.61 -21.65 -16.20
N ILE A 600 -1.19 -20.91 -15.18
CA ILE A 600 -0.62 -21.50 -13.96
C ILE A 600 -1.39 -21.02 -12.73
N LEU A 601 -1.51 -21.90 -11.74
CA LEU A 601 -2.05 -21.60 -10.43
C LEU A 601 -0.89 -21.49 -9.43
N PRO A 602 -0.55 -20.29 -8.94
CA PRO A 602 0.49 -20.13 -7.93
C PRO A 602 0.12 -20.78 -6.61
N SER A 603 1.13 -21.23 -5.85
CA SER A 603 0.93 -21.99 -4.60
C SER A 603 0.13 -21.24 -3.54
N ARG A 604 0.30 -19.92 -3.47
CA ARG A 604 -0.47 -19.05 -2.56
C ARG A 604 -1.97 -19.00 -2.86
N SER A 605 -2.40 -19.51 -4.00
CA SER A 605 -3.82 -19.59 -4.36
C SER A 605 -4.44 -20.96 -4.08
N TYR A 606 -3.68 -21.99 -3.68
CA TYR A 606 -4.21 -23.35 -3.55
C TYR A 606 -5.37 -23.46 -2.57
N GLU A 607 -5.27 -22.82 -1.40
CA GLU A 607 -6.32 -22.86 -0.36
C GLU A 607 -7.63 -22.22 -0.81
N ARG A 608 -7.55 -21.32 -1.80
CA ARG A 608 -8.70 -20.59 -2.35
C ARG A 608 -9.31 -21.29 -3.56
N VAL A 609 -8.69 -22.36 -4.06
CA VAL A 609 -9.19 -23.14 -5.19
C VAL A 609 -9.89 -24.38 -4.69
N THR A 610 -11.07 -24.66 -5.25
CA THR A 610 -11.93 -25.72 -4.76
C THR A 610 -11.89 -26.92 -5.68
N MET A 611 -11.57 -28.10 -5.15
CA MET A 611 -11.65 -29.37 -5.88
C MET A 611 -13.11 -29.78 -6.07
N LYS A 612 -13.49 -30.06 -7.32
CA LYS A 612 -14.83 -30.53 -7.72
C LYS A 612 -14.87 -32.05 -7.94
N ARG A 613 -13.93 -32.59 -8.72
CA ARG A 613 -13.89 -34.01 -9.09
C ARG A 613 -12.47 -34.52 -9.23
N LEU A 614 -12.30 -35.83 -9.05
CA LEU A 614 -11.01 -36.52 -9.17
C LEU A 614 -11.15 -37.70 -10.14
N TYR A 615 -10.20 -37.80 -11.07
CA TYR A 615 -10.13 -38.86 -12.05
C TYR A 615 -8.79 -39.61 -11.94
N LYS A 616 -8.82 -40.91 -12.16
CA LYS A 616 -7.65 -41.79 -12.28
C LYS A 616 -7.45 -42.15 -13.74
N ALA A 617 -6.20 -42.16 -14.20
CA ALA A 617 -5.88 -42.62 -15.54
C ALA A 617 -6.03 -44.14 -15.61
N THR A 618 -6.78 -44.62 -16.61
CA THR A 618 -6.92 -46.04 -16.98
C THR A 618 -6.61 -46.22 -18.46
N PRO A 619 -6.40 -47.45 -18.95
CA PRO A 619 -6.17 -47.69 -20.38
C PRO A 619 -7.31 -47.16 -21.27
N GLY A 620 -8.54 -47.12 -20.74
CA GLY A 620 -9.73 -46.64 -21.46
C GLY A 620 -10.03 -45.14 -21.31
N GLY A 621 -9.24 -44.39 -20.55
CA GLY A 621 -9.47 -42.95 -20.37
C GLY A 621 -9.25 -42.43 -18.96
N TRP A 622 -9.94 -41.34 -18.65
CA TRP A 622 -10.03 -40.81 -17.29
C TRP A 622 -11.28 -41.33 -16.61
N GLU A 623 -11.12 -42.23 -15.64
CA GLU A 623 -12.21 -42.76 -14.84
C GLU A 623 -12.43 -41.93 -13.58
N SER A 624 -13.67 -41.56 -13.27
CA SER A 624 -13.99 -40.75 -12.08
C SER A 624 -13.92 -41.61 -10.82
N VAL A 625 -13.04 -41.27 -9.87
CA VAL A 625 -12.84 -42.09 -8.66
C VAL A 625 -13.83 -41.75 -7.54
N ALA A 626 -14.25 -40.49 -7.46
CA ALA A 626 -15.22 -40.06 -6.45
C ALA A 626 -15.96 -38.80 -6.90
N ARG A 627 -17.28 -38.76 -6.66
CA ARG A 627 -18.04 -37.50 -6.57
C ARG A 627 -17.85 -36.96 -5.15
N GLY A 628 -16.73 -36.29 -4.92
CA GLY A 628 -16.42 -35.69 -3.63
C GLY A 628 -17.25 -34.43 -3.38
N HIS A 629 -17.57 -34.17 -2.11
CA HIS A 629 -18.00 -32.86 -1.65
C HIS A 629 -16.93 -31.82 -2.02
N SER A 630 -17.39 -30.66 -2.48
CA SER A 630 -16.57 -29.51 -2.84
C SER A 630 -15.66 -29.12 -1.66
N ARG A 631 -14.34 -29.24 -1.82
CA ARG A 631 -13.35 -28.99 -0.74
C ARG A 631 -12.12 -28.21 -1.23
N PRO A 632 -11.40 -27.48 -0.37
CA PRO A 632 -10.15 -26.81 -0.77
C PRO A 632 -9.15 -27.79 -1.40
N LEU A 633 -8.39 -27.31 -2.40
CA LEU A 633 -7.39 -28.11 -3.10
C LEU A 633 -6.28 -28.63 -2.16
N THR A 634 -6.03 -27.91 -1.05
CA THR A 634 -5.04 -28.26 -0.04
C THR A 634 -5.48 -29.33 0.96
N SER A 635 -6.77 -29.72 0.99
CA SER A 635 -7.31 -30.70 1.95
C SER A 635 -6.88 -32.16 1.69
N GLY A 636 -5.78 -32.37 0.97
CA GLY A 636 -5.23 -33.68 0.62
C GLY A 636 -5.88 -34.30 -0.62
N LEU A 637 -5.06 -34.92 -1.46
CA LEU A 637 -5.55 -35.89 -2.43
C LEU A 637 -5.93 -37.17 -1.65
N PRO A 638 -7.08 -37.80 -1.94
CA PRO A 638 -7.36 -39.10 -1.33
C PRO A 638 -6.26 -40.08 -1.74
N ASN A 639 -5.86 -40.99 -0.84
CA ASN A 639 -4.98 -42.09 -1.20
C ASN A 639 -5.70 -42.94 -2.26
N LEU A 640 -5.14 -43.02 -3.48
CA LEU A 640 -5.74 -43.60 -4.68
C LEU A 640 -5.10 -44.90 -5.16
#